data_AF-A0A9P7EDL1-F1
#
_entry.id   AF-A0A9P7EDL1-F1
#
_cell.length_a   1.000
_cell.length_b   1.000
_cell.length_c   1.000
_cell.angle_alpha   90.00
_cell.angle_beta   90.00
_cell.angle_gamma   90.00
#
_symmetry.space_group_name_H-M   'P 1'
#
loop_
_entity.id
_entity.type
_entity.pdbx_description
1 polymer ?
#
loop_
_entity_poly.entity_id
_entity_poly.type
_entity_poly.pdbx_seq_one_letter_code
_entity_poly.pdbx_strand_id
1 'polypeptide(L)'
;MASSAKFLQLYESLPVDAQHALVESSLAPLLDVVSKEKSNRTLASAARMHKRYVSMPSLNLKAKKLEIASLLDELARDHKHSYVKEKSRKEELLAEVIESVIDWLNDIWRVVYEYGTNFSKAHACLLYVSQAVEQIGNARVGCKCSFMNMYISVKIRRSSGKVVKSFHFTGAHNLQRVMLWIWRDLFVVMLADGTKRQKSAIPDMLDDIRAEFCWNALERLLYGGKKPDDDEDDDDFDFDDNIDYDDDYSEDYTDTDGNSDGTACSDARCPCGFHACHWSSKFNDARISLRNLIRTSLISLFATMPSPILFASIGDISEADGTDEDDLCEELLPTLMRIATCSPENFATALHICALHSHTDNINTLLASHSHLLRPRDAPAHQLATIILATQSSYQLNALRIVEKELLDTVHAIRAAVRSAFCHIDVQANKTELTEIMALRLEALGRRGRIDRWVGAVVSPTSETAHPMALAALMMGLPLPPGMEGAMDDADPLGYIDIDIHDPDLDDLREDFRPNLKARLEGWIEAGRTIKGGMSVLLKMYAVIIEIMPFLGAPDIVNEMTGRLSENPSKVFLCDALDALWDFCRQQRRKFARPKNKQKPPYAPNTSQPSSQSSNLSSNSGGVTFIAINSSQSCPGGVVDDVD
;
A
#
# COMPACT_ATOMS: atom_id res chain seq x y z
N MET A 1 44.84 29.33 -13.01
CA MET A 1 43.69 28.40 -13.06
C MET A 1 42.32 29.09 -13.04
N ALA A 2 42.17 30.32 -12.53
CA ALA A 2 40.88 31.03 -12.48
C ALA A 2 40.23 31.33 -13.86
N SER A 3 41.03 31.55 -14.92
CA SER A 3 40.50 31.92 -16.24
C SER A 3 39.79 30.78 -16.99
N SER A 4 40.25 29.53 -16.82
CA SER A 4 39.63 28.35 -17.46
C SER A 4 38.27 28.04 -16.84
N ALA A 5 38.17 28.06 -15.50
CA ALA A 5 36.91 27.88 -14.80
C ALA A 5 35.88 28.97 -15.15
N LYS A 6 36.33 30.24 -15.24
CA LYS A 6 35.48 31.36 -15.67
C LYS A 6 35.03 31.22 -17.13
N PHE A 7 35.91 30.74 -18.02
CA PHE A 7 35.56 30.46 -19.41
C PHE A 7 34.50 29.36 -19.51
N LEU A 8 34.67 28.24 -18.82
CA LEU A 8 33.69 27.15 -18.82
C LEU A 8 32.34 27.60 -18.28
N GLN A 9 32.31 28.38 -17.20
CA GLN A 9 31.08 28.94 -16.66
C GLN A 9 30.35 29.84 -17.67
N LEU A 10 31.10 30.67 -18.41
CA LEU A 10 30.53 31.50 -19.48
C LEU A 10 30.06 30.65 -20.65
N TYR A 11 30.86 29.67 -21.09
CA TYR A 11 30.53 28.76 -22.18
C TYR A 11 29.23 28.00 -21.91
N GLU A 12 29.10 27.40 -20.71
CA GLU A 12 27.90 26.67 -20.29
C GLU A 12 26.65 27.56 -20.16
N SER A 13 26.83 28.87 -19.97
CA SER A 13 25.71 29.83 -19.91
C SER A 13 25.20 30.29 -21.29
N LEU A 14 25.96 30.01 -22.36
CA LEU A 14 25.56 30.38 -23.72
C LEU A 14 24.51 29.41 -24.28
N PRO A 15 23.57 29.88 -25.12
CA PRO A 15 22.74 29.01 -25.95
C PRO A 15 23.61 28.11 -26.85
N VAL A 16 23.09 26.93 -27.21
CA VAL A 16 23.82 25.92 -28.01
C VAL A 16 24.38 26.52 -29.31
N ASP A 17 23.59 27.32 -30.03
CA ASP A 17 24.05 27.97 -31.27
C ASP A 17 25.22 28.95 -31.02
N ALA A 18 25.22 29.66 -29.90
CA ALA A 18 26.30 30.56 -29.51
C ALA A 18 27.53 29.80 -29.00
N GLN A 19 27.35 28.63 -28.36
CA GLN A 19 28.45 27.71 -28.02
C GLN A 19 29.13 27.21 -29.29
N HIS A 20 28.36 26.73 -30.27
CA HIS A 20 28.90 26.31 -31.57
C HIS A 20 29.63 27.45 -32.28
N ALA A 21 29.02 28.64 -32.35
CA ALA A 21 29.65 29.81 -32.95
C ALA A 21 30.97 30.19 -32.23
N LEU A 22 31.03 30.10 -30.90
CA LEU A 22 32.26 30.34 -30.14
C LEU A 22 33.32 29.27 -30.44
N VAL A 23 32.91 28.00 -30.51
CA VAL A 23 33.82 26.89 -30.85
C VAL A 23 34.40 27.11 -32.24
N GLU A 24 33.56 27.38 -33.25
CA GLU A 24 33.98 27.56 -34.63
C GLU A 24 34.82 28.82 -34.85
N SER A 25 34.40 29.96 -34.31
CA SER A 25 35.06 31.25 -34.57
C SER A 25 36.31 31.48 -33.71
N SER A 26 36.32 30.95 -32.48
CA SER A 26 37.31 31.34 -31.47
C SER A 26 38.14 30.16 -30.97
N LEU A 27 37.58 28.95 -30.82
CA LEU A 27 38.34 27.81 -30.29
C LEU A 27 39.00 26.95 -31.36
N ALA A 28 38.33 26.71 -32.49
CA ALA A 28 38.86 25.91 -33.58
C ALA A 28 40.13 26.53 -34.19
N PRO A 29 40.22 27.85 -34.46
CA PRO A 29 41.46 28.45 -34.96
C PRO A 29 42.63 28.36 -33.97
N LEU A 30 42.38 28.22 -32.67
CA LEU A 30 43.45 28.03 -31.69
C LEU A 30 44.15 26.67 -31.86
N LEU A 31 43.50 25.67 -32.47
CA LEU A 31 44.13 24.39 -32.80
C LEU A 31 45.20 24.52 -33.88
N ASP A 32 45.14 25.57 -34.72
CA ASP A 32 46.14 25.87 -35.74
C ASP A 32 47.37 26.62 -35.17
N VAL A 33 47.20 27.27 -34.01
CA VAL A 33 48.24 28.09 -33.36
C VAL A 33 49.03 27.29 -32.32
N VAL A 34 48.44 26.27 -31.70
CA VAL A 34 49.14 25.40 -30.75
C VAL A 34 50.16 24.48 -31.45
N SER A 35 51.11 23.91 -30.70
CA SER A 35 52.06 22.96 -31.26
C SER A 35 51.35 21.77 -31.92
N LYS A 36 51.91 21.26 -33.03
CA LYS A 36 51.35 20.10 -33.76
C LYS A 36 51.07 18.90 -32.85
N GLU A 37 51.93 18.67 -31.86
CA GLU A 37 51.74 17.60 -30.88
C GLU A 37 50.47 17.78 -30.03
N LYS A 38 50.20 19.01 -29.53
CA LYS A 38 48.99 19.32 -28.76
C LYS A 38 47.74 19.29 -29.63
N SER A 39 47.83 19.83 -30.85
CA SER A 39 46.74 19.79 -31.83
C SER A 39 46.35 18.34 -32.17
N ASN A 40 47.32 17.49 -32.50
CA ASN A 40 47.10 16.07 -32.77
C ASN A 40 46.51 15.32 -31.56
N ARG A 41 46.96 15.63 -30.33
CA ARG A 41 46.38 15.05 -29.11
C ARG A 41 44.93 15.45 -28.91
N THR A 42 44.58 16.73 -29.13
CA THR A 42 43.20 17.20 -29.01
C THR A 42 42.32 16.59 -30.09
N LEU A 43 42.78 16.53 -31.35
CA LEU A 43 42.06 15.87 -32.44
C LEU A 43 41.88 14.36 -32.19
N ALA A 44 42.90 13.67 -31.70
CA ALA A 44 42.79 12.27 -31.30
C ALA A 44 41.78 12.08 -30.17
N SER A 45 41.75 12.99 -29.19
CA SER A 45 40.74 12.98 -28.12
C SER A 45 39.33 13.20 -28.66
N ALA A 46 39.14 14.18 -29.56
CA ALA A 46 37.87 14.44 -30.22
C ALA A 46 37.41 13.26 -31.09
N ALA A 47 38.33 12.63 -31.82
CA ALA A 47 38.06 11.43 -32.62
C ALA A 47 37.66 10.24 -31.75
N ARG A 48 38.32 10.03 -30.60
CA ARG A 48 37.91 9.02 -29.61
C ARG A 48 36.52 9.29 -29.05
N MET A 49 36.21 10.55 -28.71
CA MET A 49 34.86 10.94 -28.28
C MET A 49 33.83 10.70 -29.38
N HIS A 50 34.11 11.13 -30.63
CA HIS A 50 33.22 10.89 -31.75
C HIS A 50 32.96 9.40 -31.97
N LYS A 51 34.02 8.57 -31.98
CA LYS A 51 33.90 7.11 -32.08
C LYS A 51 33.07 6.53 -30.94
N ARG A 52 33.21 7.06 -29.72
CA ARG A 52 32.40 6.63 -28.57
C ARG A 52 30.92 6.96 -28.74
N TYR A 53 30.55 8.12 -29.31
CA TYR A 53 29.15 8.57 -29.35
C TYR A 53 28.44 8.34 -30.70
N VAL A 54 29.13 7.89 -31.75
CA VAL A 54 28.54 7.71 -33.09
C VAL A 54 27.40 6.69 -33.11
N SER A 55 27.46 5.65 -32.27
CA SER A 55 26.45 4.60 -32.15
C SER A 55 25.38 4.90 -31.09
N MET A 56 25.40 6.10 -30.50
CA MET A 56 24.45 6.47 -29.44
C MET A 56 23.03 6.62 -30.02
N PRO A 57 22.02 5.92 -29.46
CA PRO A 57 20.63 6.11 -29.86
C PRO A 57 20.17 7.55 -29.68
N SER A 58 19.36 8.04 -30.63
CA SER A 58 18.78 9.38 -30.54
C SER A 58 17.46 9.35 -29.77
N LEU A 59 17.45 9.89 -28.54
CA LEU A 59 16.22 10.00 -27.74
C LEU A 59 15.32 11.12 -28.29
N ASN A 60 14.60 10.90 -29.38
CA ASN A 60 13.70 11.90 -29.96
C ASN A 60 12.30 11.82 -29.35
N LEU A 61 12.13 12.44 -28.17
CA LEU A 61 10.86 12.49 -27.45
C LEU A 61 9.69 13.01 -28.32
N LYS A 62 9.93 14.01 -29.17
CA LYS A 62 8.87 14.58 -30.02
C LYS A 62 8.40 13.57 -31.08
N ALA A 63 9.35 12.90 -31.74
CA ALA A 63 9.00 11.87 -32.71
C ALA A 63 8.27 10.72 -32.04
N LYS A 64 8.74 10.27 -30.87
CA LYS A 64 8.09 9.18 -30.13
C LYS A 64 6.69 9.54 -29.63
N LYS A 65 6.48 10.79 -29.22
CA LYS A 65 5.15 11.32 -28.88
C LYS A 65 4.18 11.20 -30.05
N LEU A 66 4.61 11.58 -31.25
CA LEU A 66 3.79 11.51 -32.45
C LEU A 66 3.48 10.06 -32.86
N GLU A 67 4.48 9.18 -32.79
CA GLU A 67 4.32 7.75 -33.07
C GLU A 67 3.28 7.10 -32.15
N ILE A 68 3.46 7.21 -30.83
CA ILE A 68 2.54 6.61 -29.85
C ILE A 68 1.15 7.25 -29.96
N ALA A 69 1.03 8.57 -30.13
CA ALA A 69 -0.26 9.21 -30.32
C ALA A 69 -0.99 8.68 -31.57
N SER A 70 -0.27 8.45 -32.67
CA SER A 70 -0.84 7.86 -33.88
C SER A 70 -1.38 6.46 -33.63
N LEU A 71 -0.64 5.62 -32.90
CA LEU A 71 -1.06 4.26 -32.56
C LEU A 71 -2.27 4.25 -31.60
N LEU A 72 -2.30 5.16 -30.63
CA LEU A 72 -3.45 5.34 -29.72
C LEU A 72 -4.70 5.80 -30.49
N ASP A 73 -4.55 6.70 -31.45
CA ASP A 73 -5.64 7.12 -32.33
C ASP A 73 -6.15 5.95 -33.19
N GLU A 74 -5.28 5.07 -33.66
CA GLU A 74 -5.66 3.84 -34.36
C GLU A 74 -6.43 2.88 -33.47
N LEU A 75 -5.97 2.68 -32.23
CA LEU A 75 -6.66 1.87 -31.24
C LEU A 75 -8.07 2.40 -30.94
N ALA A 76 -8.21 3.72 -30.80
CA ALA A 76 -9.49 4.38 -30.60
C ALA A 76 -10.42 4.28 -31.83
N ARG A 77 -9.87 4.32 -33.05
CA ARG A 77 -10.63 4.08 -34.28
C ARG A 77 -11.10 2.63 -34.39
N ASP A 78 -10.23 1.65 -34.15
CA ASP A 78 -10.56 0.23 -34.18
C ASP A 78 -11.69 -0.10 -33.20
N HIS A 79 -11.66 0.49 -31.99
CA HIS A 79 -12.73 0.34 -31.03
C HIS A 79 -14.10 0.74 -31.60
N LYS A 80 -14.17 1.88 -32.29
CA LYS A 80 -15.42 2.36 -32.91
C LYS A 80 -15.86 1.46 -34.07
N HIS A 81 -14.92 0.98 -34.88
CA HIS A 81 -15.23 0.11 -36.03
C HIS A 81 -15.70 -1.30 -35.62
N SER A 82 -15.10 -1.87 -34.57
CA SER A 82 -15.46 -3.20 -34.06
C SER A 82 -16.93 -3.30 -33.62
N TYR A 83 -17.53 -2.17 -33.22
CA TYR A 83 -18.96 -2.08 -32.88
C TYR A 83 -19.89 -2.34 -34.09
N VAL A 84 -19.40 -2.17 -35.32
CA VAL A 84 -20.19 -2.21 -36.57
C VAL A 84 -20.11 -3.57 -37.30
N LYS A 85 -19.56 -4.61 -36.64
CA LYS A 85 -19.41 -6.03 -37.09
C LYS A 85 -18.07 -6.43 -37.75
N GLU A 86 -17.02 -5.63 -37.61
CA GLU A 86 -15.67 -6.06 -38.01
C GLU A 86 -14.91 -6.72 -36.83
N LYS A 87 -14.05 -7.71 -37.13
CA LYS A 87 -13.17 -8.32 -36.11
C LYS A 87 -12.18 -7.26 -35.63
N SER A 88 -12.20 -6.94 -34.34
CA SER A 88 -11.29 -5.97 -33.74
C SER A 88 -9.82 -6.41 -33.86
N ARG A 89 -8.93 -5.46 -34.15
CA ARG A 89 -7.47 -5.62 -34.14
C ARG A 89 -6.84 -5.06 -32.86
N LYS A 90 -7.64 -4.90 -31.80
CA LYS A 90 -7.22 -4.30 -30.52
C LYS A 90 -5.96 -4.94 -29.95
N GLU A 91 -5.86 -6.27 -29.96
CA GLU A 91 -4.71 -6.98 -29.36
C GLU A 91 -3.42 -6.74 -30.15
N GLU A 92 -3.51 -6.70 -31.47
CA GLU A 92 -2.37 -6.42 -32.37
C GLU A 92 -1.87 -4.98 -32.18
N LEU A 93 -2.79 -4.00 -32.19
CA LEU A 93 -2.45 -2.58 -31.97
C LEU A 93 -1.89 -2.35 -30.57
N LEU A 94 -2.44 -3.02 -29.55
CA LEU A 94 -1.92 -2.95 -28.20
C LEU A 94 -0.48 -3.50 -28.14
N ALA A 95 -0.23 -4.65 -28.77
CA ALA A 95 1.09 -5.26 -28.81
C ALA A 95 2.10 -4.34 -29.52
N GLU A 96 1.72 -3.73 -30.64
CA GLU A 96 2.58 -2.81 -31.40
C GLU A 96 2.99 -1.57 -30.58
N VAL A 97 2.04 -0.97 -29.84
CA VAL A 97 2.35 0.16 -28.94
C VAL A 97 3.32 -0.26 -27.85
N ILE A 98 3.10 -1.43 -27.25
CA ILE A 98 3.92 -1.94 -26.16
C ILE A 98 5.32 -2.33 -26.65
N GLU A 99 5.45 -2.99 -27.79
CA GLU A 99 6.74 -3.30 -28.43
C GLU A 99 7.52 -2.02 -28.77
N SER A 100 6.84 -1.03 -29.36
CA SER A 100 7.41 0.30 -29.64
C SER A 100 7.94 0.99 -28.39
N VAL A 101 7.25 0.85 -27.24
CA VAL A 101 7.71 1.34 -25.94
C VAL A 101 8.92 0.55 -25.44
N ILE A 102 8.88 -0.79 -25.50
CA ILE A 102 9.93 -1.69 -25.03
C ILE A 102 11.27 -1.43 -25.74
N ASP A 103 11.25 -1.29 -27.06
CA ASP A 103 12.44 -0.98 -27.85
C ASP A 103 13.06 0.36 -27.42
N TRP A 104 12.20 1.34 -27.14
CA TRP A 104 12.65 2.65 -26.72
C TRP A 104 13.20 2.67 -25.30
N LEU A 105 12.68 1.85 -24.38
CA LEU A 105 13.24 1.67 -23.04
C LEU A 105 14.68 1.16 -23.12
N ASN A 106 14.97 0.23 -24.03
CA ASN A 106 16.34 -0.24 -24.26
C ASN A 106 17.28 0.88 -24.77
N ASP A 107 16.80 1.73 -25.68
CA ASP A 107 17.58 2.89 -26.16
C ASP A 107 17.83 3.92 -25.07
N ILE A 108 16.82 4.21 -24.23
CA ILE A 108 16.96 5.09 -23.06
C ILE A 108 18.03 4.55 -22.13
N TRP A 109 17.96 3.25 -21.79
CA TRP A 109 18.93 2.60 -20.91
C TRP A 109 20.35 2.68 -21.48
N ARG A 110 20.54 2.40 -22.77
CA ARG A 110 21.87 2.50 -23.42
C ARG A 110 22.44 3.91 -23.29
N VAL A 111 21.65 4.94 -23.59
CA VAL A 111 22.08 6.35 -23.52
C VAL A 111 22.55 6.73 -22.12
N VAL A 112 21.85 6.30 -21.07
CA VAL A 112 22.23 6.63 -19.70
C VAL A 112 23.37 5.75 -19.18
N TYR A 113 23.33 4.44 -19.42
CA TYR A 113 24.25 3.49 -18.81
C TYR A 113 25.57 3.34 -19.58
N GLU A 114 25.51 3.15 -20.90
CA GLU A 114 26.72 2.94 -21.72
C GLU A 114 27.41 4.26 -22.08
N TYR A 115 26.61 5.26 -22.45
CA TYR A 115 27.13 6.54 -22.93
C TYR A 115 27.27 7.59 -21.83
N GLY A 116 26.59 7.42 -20.67
CA GLY A 116 26.74 8.28 -19.50
C GLY A 116 26.31 9.74 -19.75
N THR A 117 25.27 9.97 -20.53
CA THR A 117 24.86 11.32 -20.95
C THR A 117 23.35 11.48 -21.09
N ASN A 118 22.89 12.70 -21.38
CA ASN A 118 21.49 13.05 -21.63
C ASN A 118 20.51 12.65 -20.50
N PHE A 119 20.96 12.60 -19.24
CA PHE A 119 20.16 12.14 -18.09
C PHE A 119 18.79 12.83 -17.98
N SER A 120 18.71 14.15 -18.05
CA SER A 120 17.43 14.88 -17.98
C SER A 120 16.49 14.55 -19.14
N LYS A 121 17.04 14.30 -20.34
CA LYS A 121 16.27 13.92 -21.52
C LYS A 121 15.75 12.48 -21.38
N ALA A 122 16.59 11.58 -20.90
CA ALA A 122 16.21 10.20 -20.60
C ALA A 122 15.13 10.12 -19.52
N HIS A 123 15.25 10.90 -18.45
CA HIS A 123 14.22 11.02 -17.42
C HIS A 123 12.88 11.51 -18.00
N ALA A 124 12.88 12.57 -18.81
CA ALA A 124 11.66 13.04 -19.49
C ALA A 124 11.07 12.00 -20.47
N CYS A 125 11.91 11.19 -21.11
CA CYS A 125 11.46 10.07 -21.93
C CYS A 125 10.78 8.98 -21.09
N LEU A 126 11.33 8.60 -19.93
CA LEU A 126 10.73 7.61 -19.03
C LEU A 126 9.40 8.09 -18.45
N LEU A 127 9.29 9.36 -18.04
CA LEU A 127 8.01 9.95 -17.62
C LEU A 127 6.96 9.87 -18.73
N TYR A 128 7.36 10.16 -19.97
CA TYR A 128 6.43 10.03 -21.09
C TYR A 128 6.01 8.57 -21.34
N VAL A 129 6.93 7.61 -21.21
CA VAL A 129 6.56 6.18 -21.29
C VAL A 129 5.53 5.83 -20.23
N SER A 130 5.70 6.28 -18.99
CA SER A 130 4.73 6.07 -17.92
C SER A 130 3.33 6.55 -18.31
N GLN A 131 3.24 7.81 -18.72
CA GLN A 131 1.98 8.45 -19.12
C GLN A 131 1.34 7.75 -20.32
N ALA A 132 2.15 7.26 -21.27
CA ALA A 132 1.65 6.49 -22.40
C ALA A 132 1.05 5.15 -21.95
N VAL A 133 1.73 4.41 -21.07
CA VAL A 133 1.23 3.13 -20.53
C VAL A 133 -0.06 3.34 -19.73
N GLU A 134 -0.13 4.40 -18.93
CA GLU A 134 -1.34 4.76 -18.19
C GLU A 134 -2.51 5.11 -19.14
N GLN A 135 -2.26 5.93 -20.17
CA GLN A 135 -3.26 6.28 -21.18
C GLN A 135 -3.81 5.05 -21.89
N ILE A 136 -2.96 4.06 -22.19
CA ILE A 136 -3.40 2.78 -22.76
C ILE A 136 -4.32 2.04 -21.77
N GLY A 137 -3.94 1.96 -20.49
CA GLY A 137 -4.72 1.29 -19.45
C GLY A 137 -6.06 1.98 -19.13
N ASN A 138 -6.14 3.30 -19.34
CA ASN A 138 -7.32 4.12 -19.09
C ASN A 138 -8.14 4.43 -20.35
N ALA A 139 -7.68 4.00 -21.54
CA ALA A 139 -8.44 4.13 -22.76
C ALA A 139 -9.80 3.42 -22.60
N ARG A 140 -10.91 4.14 -22.83
CA ARG A 140 -12.29 3.62 -22.75
C ARG A 140 -12.61 2.69 -23.93
N VAL A 141 -11.82 1.64 -24.10
CA VAL A 141 -11.79 0.75 -25.27
C VAL A 141 -12.20 -0.67 -24.86
N GLY A 142 -13.35 -0.82 -24.20
CA GLY A 142 -13.89 -2.12 -23.75
C GLY A 142 -13.18 -2.70 -22.51
N CYS A 143 -13.23 -4.04 -22.31
CA CYS A 143 -12.59 -4.67 -21.14
C CYS A 143 -11.07 -4.39 -21.09
N LYS A 144 -10.54 -4.10 -19.90
CA LYS A 144 -9.10 -4.00 -19.61
C LYS A 144 -8.36 -5.35 -19.64
N CYS A 145 -9.10 -6.45 -19.82
CA CYS A 145 -8.62 -7.83 -19.84
C CYS A 145 -7.35 -8.02 -20.70
N SER A 146 -7.35 -7.56 -21.96
CA SER A 146 -6.19 -7.71 -22.86
C SER A 146 -4.96 -6.94 -22.37
N PHE A 147 -5.15 -5.77 -21.74
CA PHE A 147 -4.04 -4.99 -21.17
C PHE A 147 -3.51 -5.61 -19.88
N MET A 148 -4.38 -6.16 -19.03
CA MET A 148 -3.99 -6.79 -17.76
C MET A 148 -3.39 -8.18 -17.95
N ASN A 149 -3.77 -8.91 -19.00
CA ASN A 149 -3.37 -10.31 -19.22
C ASN A 149 -2.37 -10.50 -20.38
N MET A 150 -1.91 -9.43 -21.03
CA MET A 150 -0.89 -9.51 -22.08
C MET A 150 0.43 -10.00 -21.49
N TYR A 151 0.96 -11.10 -22.00
CA TYR A 151 2.32 -11.53 -21.64
C TYR A 151 3.35 -10.61 -22.28
N ILE A 152 4.29 -10.11 -21.48
CA ILE A 152 5.34 -9.20 -21.92
C ILE A 152 6.70 -9.77 -21.56
N SER A 153 7.58 -9.82 -22.56
CA SER A 153 9.00 -10.15 -22.40
C SER A 153 9.83 -8.94 -22.81
N VAL A 154 10.59 -8.38 -21.87
CA VAL A 154 11.50 -7.26 -22.12
C VAL A 154 12.93 -7.74 -21.99
N LYS A 155 13.77 -7.47 -22.99
CA LYS A 155 15.21 -7.78 -22.96
C LYS A 155 16.02 -6.50 -23.15
N ILE A 156 16.70 -6.06 -22.09
CA ILE A 156 17.63 -4.94 -22.17
C ILE A 156 18.99 -5.46 -22.64
N ARG A 157 19.53 -4.87 -23.70
CA ARG A 157 20.73 -5.33 -24.40
C ARG A 157 21.77 -4.24 -24.51
N ARG A 158 23.04 -4.63 -24.37
CA ARG A 158 24.17 -3.77 -24.70
C ARG A 158 24.23 -3.42 -26.18
N SER A 159 25.02 -2.42 -26.54
CA SER A 159 25.39 -2.14 -27.93
C SER A 159 26.06 -3.34 -28.64
N SER A 160 26.71 -4.24 -27.90
CA SER A 160 27.23 -5.52 -28.41
C SER A 160 26.16 -6.58 -28.70
N GLY A 161 24.90 -6.34 -28.31
CA GLY A 161 23.80 -7.30 -28.42
C GLY A 161 23.65 -8.25 -27.22
N LYS A 162 24.64 -8.29 -26.31
CA LYS A 162 24.58 -9.09 -25.06
C LYS A 162 23.41 -8.62 -24.18
N VAL A 163 22.59 -9.57 -23.73
CA VAL A 163 21.48 -9.30 -22.79
C VAL A 163 22.06 -8.96 -21.43
N VAL A 164 21.56 -7.89 -20.82
CA VAL A 164 21.92 -7.43 -19.48
C VAL A 164 20.89 -7.86 -18.45
N LYS A 165 19.61 -7.68 -18.78
CA LYS A 165 18.50 -8.13 -17.95
C LYS A 165 17.32 -8.51 -18.83
N SER A 166 16.66 -9.60 -18.46
CA SER A 166 15.37 -10.01 -19.01
C SER A 166 14.29 -9.80 -17.96
N PHE A 167 13.10 -9.43 -18.39
CA PHE A 167 11.91 -9.34 -17.56
C PHE A 167 10.77 -10.10 -18.22
N HIS A 168 10.01 -10.82 -17.42
CA HIS A 168 8.83 -11.56 -17.85
C HIS A 168 7.72 -11.24 -16.87
N PHE A 169 6.57 -10.79 -17.37
CA PHE A 169 5.41 -10.53 -16.53
C PHE A 169 4.13 -10.53 -17.35
N THR A 170 3.02 -10.71 -16.66
CA THR A 170 1.68 -10.61 -17.24
C THR A 170 1.12 -9.22 -16.97
N GLY A 171 0.65 -8.55 -18.02
CA GLY A 171 0.03 -7.25 -17.99
C GLY A 171 0.98 -6.09 -18.28
N ALA A 172 0.55 -5.17 -19.15
CA ALA A 172 1.32 -3.99 -19.56
C ALA A 172 1.53 -2.95 -18.44
N HIS A 173 0.67 -2.93 -17.43
CA HIS A 173 0.87 -2.10 -16.23
C HIS A 173 2.17 -2.44 -15.49
N ASN A 174 2.68 -3.67 -15.62
CA ASN A 174 3.93 -4.10 -14.97
C ASN A 174 5.20 -3.59 -15.67
N LEU A 175 5.09 -2.90 -16.82
CA LEU A 175 6.23 -2.18 -17.42
C LEU A 175 6.84 -1.12 -16.49
N GLN A 176 6.09 -0.68 -15.47
CA GLN A 176 6.61 0.14 -14.38
C GLN A 176 7.88 -0.45 -13.76
N ARG A 177 7.96 -1.78 -13.59
CA ARG A 177 9.15 -2.44 -13.04
C ARG A 177 10.40 -2.18 -13.89
N VAL A 178 10.26 -2.25 -15.22
CA VAL A 178 11.35 -1.98 -16.15
C VAL A 178 11.77 -0.51 -16.09
N MET A 179 10.80 0.42 -16.04
CA MET A 179 11.09 1.85 -15.94
C MET A 179 11.86 2.20 -14.65
N LEU A 180 11.41 1.68 -13.50
CA LEU A 180 12.09 1.88 -12.21
C LEU A 180 13.50 1.27 -12.21
N TRP A 181 13.70 0.11 -12.84
CA TRP A 181 15.03 -0.47 -13.02
C TRP A 181 15.95 0.44 -13.86
N ILE A 182 15.45 1.03 -14.95
CA ILE A 182 16.22 1.98 -15.77
C ILE A 182 16.52 3.27 -15.00
N TRP A 183 15.56 3.81 -14.23
CA TRP A 183 15.80 4.98 -13.39
C TRP A 183 16.85 4.72 -12.32
N ARG A 184 16.87 3.53 -11.72
CA ARG A 184 17.93 3.12 -10.78
C ARG A 184 19.30 3.25 -11.42
N ASP A 185 19.48 2.65 -12.59
CA ASP A 185 20.74 2.71 -13.34
C ASP A 185 21.09 4.15 -13.76
N LEU A 186 20.09 4.93 -14.21
CA LEU A 186 20.26 6.34 -14.54
C LEU A 186 20.86 7.12 -13.36
N PHE A 187 20.27 6.99 -12.17
CA PHE A 187 20.73 7.73 -10.98
C PHE A 187 22.10 7.27 -10.50
N VAL A 188 22.36 5.95 -10.50
CA VAL A 188 23.67 5.41 -10.12
C VAL A 188 24.77 5.94 -11.04
N VAL A 189 24.56 5.95 -12.35
CA VAL A 189 25.53 6.50 -13.31
C VAL A 189 25.66 8.02 -13.17
N MET A 190 24.56 8.73 -12.97
CA MET A 190 24.57 10.18 -12.73
C MET A 190 25.32 10.55 -11.44
N LEU A 191 25.23 9.73 -10.39
CA LEU A 191 25.97 9.91 -9.13
C LEU A 191 27.45 9.56 -9.28
N ALA A 192 27.78 8.53 -10.06
CA ALA A 192 29.16 8.09 -10.28
C ALA A 192 29.94 9.02 -11.23
N ASP A 193 29.33 9.40 -12.36
CA ASP A 193 29.98 10.07 -13.49
C ASP A 193 29.42 11.46 -13.81
N GLY A 194 28.23 11.78 -13.31
CA GLY A 194 27.58 13.05 -13.62
C GLY A 194 28.30 14.27 -13.05
N THR A 195 28.09 15.40 -13.70
CA THR A 195 28.52 16.73 -13.23
C THR A 195 27.76 17.12 -11.95
N LYS A 196 28.28 18.10 -11.19
CA LYS A 196 27.58 18.61 -9.98
C LYS A 196 26.17 19.09 -10.28
N ARG A 197 25.98 19.78 -11.41
CA ARG A 197 24.67 20.26 -11.88
C ARG A 197 23.71 19.10 -12.19
N GLN A 198 24.23 18.01 -12.75
CA GLN A 198 23.43 16.81 -12.98
C GLN A 198 23.03 16.18 -11.64
N LYS A 199 23.97 15.96 -10.72
CA LYS A 199 23.66 15.39 -9.39
C LYS A 199 22.65 16.21 -8.60
N SER A 200 22.70 17.55 -8.69
CA SER A 200 21.73 18.42 -8.01
C SER A 200 20.30 18.34 -8.57
N ALA A 201 20.10 17.75 -9.75
CA ALA A 201 18.76 17.55 -10.32
C ALA A 201 18.10 16.23 -9.87
N ILE A 202 18.83 15.35 -9.16
CA ILE A 202 18.29 14.06 -8.71
C ILE A 202 17.08 14.22 -7.79
N PRO A 203 17.07 15.12 -6.78
CA PRO A 203 15.90 15.29 -5.92
C PRO A 203 14.63 15.63 -6.71
N ASP A 204 14.71 16.58 -7.65
CA ASP A 204 13.56 16.96 -8.49
C ASP A 204 13.07 15.76 -9.34
N MET A 205 13.99 14.95 -9.88
CA MET A 205 13.63 13.75 -10.64
C MET A 205 13.01 12.65 -9.76
N LEU A 206 13.41 12.53 -8.49
CA LEU A 206 12.76 11.61 -7.54
C LEU A 206 11.35 12.10 -7.20
N ASP A 207 11.17 13.41 -7.04
CA ASP A 207 9.85 14.01 -6.84
C ASP A 207 8.91 13.80 -8.04
N ASP A 208 9.41 13.90 -9.27
CA ASP A 208 8.66 13.58 -10.48
C ASP A 208 8.20 12.11 -10.49
N ILE A 209 9.07 11.16 -10.11
CA ILE A 209 8.72 9.73 -10.00
C ILE A 209 7.68 9.51 -8.91
N ARG A 210 7.81 10.19 -7.76
CA ARG A 210 6.84 10.11 -6.66
C ARG A 210 5.48 10.66 -7.08
N ALA A 211 5.43 11.73 -7.85
CA ALA A 211 4.19 12.30 -8.34
C ALA A 211 3.48 11.37 -9.35
N GLU A 212 4.25 10.69 -10.18
CA GLU A 212 3.74 9.77 -11.22
C GLU A 212 3.35 8.39 -10.66
N PHE A 213 4.10 7.83 -9.70
CA PHE A 213 3.96 6.45 -9.24
C PHE A 213 3.75 6.27 -7.73
N CYS A 214 3.51 7.36 -7.00
CA CYS A 214 3.48 7.41 -5.54
C CYS A 214 4.84 7.14 -4.88
N TRP A 215 4.90 7.30 -3.56
CA TRP A 215 6.14 7.26 -2.79
C TRP A 215 6.79 5.87 -2.73
N ASN A 216 5.99 4.79 -2.77
CA ASN A 216 6.46 3.41 -2.75
C ASN A 216 7.30 3.05 -3.99
N ALA A 217 7.15 3.81 -5.09
CA ALA A 217 8.01 3.67 -6.25
C ALA A 217 9.47 4.02 -5.96
N LEU A 218 9.74 4.91 -5.00
CA LEU A 218 11.11 5.30 -4.64
C LEU A 218 11.84 4.15 -3.93
N GLU A 219 11.17 3.44 -3.03
CA GLU A 219 11.69 2.21 -2.44
C GLU A 219 11.90 1.14 -3.51
N ARG A 220 10.87 0.82 -4.30
CA ARG A 220 10.95 -0.19 -5.37
C ARG A 220 12.06 0.11 -6.36
N LEU A 221 12.35 1.39 -6.62
CA LEU A 221 13.46 1.80 -7.47
C LEU A 221 14.80 1.26 -6.95
N LEU A 222 15.05 1.23 -5.63
CA LEU A 222 16.26 0.64 -5.06
C LEU A 222 16.35 -0.87 -5.36
N TYR A 223 15.23 -1.57 -5.29
CA TYR A 223 15.10 -3.00 -5.59
C TYR A 223 14.94 -3.29 -7.10
N GLY A 224 15.25 -2.33 -7.98
CA GLY A 224 15.19 -2.52 -9.42
C GLY A 224 13.76 -2.77 -9.94
N GLY A 225 12.77 -2.15 -9.30
CA GLY A 225 11.36 -2.19 -9.64
C GLY A 225 10.57 -3.36 -9.04
N LYS A 226 11.24 -4.31 -8.37
CA LYS A 226 10.59 -5.40 -7.63
C LYS A 226 9.86 -4.86 -6.39
N LYS A 227 8.79 -5.54 -5.96
CA LYS A 227 8.21 -5.27 -4.64
C LYS A 227 9.02 -6.05 -3.59
N PRO A 228 9.11 -5.54 -2.35
CA PRO A 228 9.81 -6.24 -1.26
C PRO A 228 9.27 -7.65 -1.02
N ASP A 229 7.95 -7.85 -1.12
CA ASP A 229 7.28 -9.12 -0.80
C ASP A 229 7.13 -10.09 -2.00
N ASP A 230 7.65 -9.76 -3.19
CA ASP A 230 7.52 -10.61 -4.40
C ASP A 230 8.56 -11.77 -4.40
N ASP A 231 8.83 -12.38 -3.24
CA ASP A 231 9.88 -13.39 -3.05
C ASP A 231 9.52 -14.78 -3.61
N GLU A 232 8.26 -15.03 -4.02
CA GLU A 232 7.78 -16.42 -4.20
C GLU A 232 7.61 -16.94 -5.63
N ASP A 233 7.54 -16.12 -6.69
CA ASP A 233 7.10 -16.65 -8.01
C ASP A 233 7.95 -16.25 -9.24
N ASP A 234 8.88 -15.31 -9.12
CA ASP A 234 9.83 -15.01 -10.19
C ASP A 234 11.13 -15.80 -9.96
N ASP A 235 11.02 -17.12 -10.13
CA ASP A 235 12.14 -17.96 -10.55
C ASP A 235 12.61 -17.47 -11.95
N ASP A 236 13.20 -16.26 -11.99
CA ASP A 236 14.22 -15.88 -12.96
C ASP A 236 15.37 -16.88 -12.73
N PHE A 237 15.17 -18.13 -13.17
CA PHE A 237 16.25 -18.99 -13.62
C PHE A 237 16.94 -18.16 -14.71
N ASP A 238 17.87 -17.30 -14.29
CA ASP A 238 18.97 -16.85 -15.13
C ASP A 238 19.58 -18.15 -15.61
N PHE A 239 19.09 -18.59 -16.77
CA PHE A 239 19.56 -19.76 -17.48
C PHE A 239 21.02 -19.44 -17.72
N ASP A 240 21.86 -19.96 -16.84
CA ASP A 240 23.30 -19.98 -16.97
C ASP A 240 23.55 -20.92 -18.15
N ASP A 241 23.24 -20.41 -19.34
CA ASP A 241 23.65 -20.93 -20.64
C ASP A 241 25.16 -20.82 -20.64
N ASN A 242 25.82 -21.71 -19.89
CA ASN A 242 27.07 -22.36 -20.21
C ASN A 242 27.96 -21.53 -21.13
N ILE A 243 28.33 -20.32 -20.67
CA ILE A 243 29.24 -19.46 -21.41
C ILE A 243 30.61 -20.08 -21.18
N ASP A 244 30.95 -20.95 -22.12
CA ASP A 244 32.31 -21.35 -22.44
C ASP A 244 33.14 -20.05 -22.49
N TYR A 245 33.97 -19.84 -21.47
CA TYR A 245 34.91 -18.74 -21.41
C TYR A 245 35.98 -19.00 -22.48
N ASP A 246 35.68 -18.65 -23.73
CA ASP A 246 36.68 -18.57 -24.78
C ASP A 246 37.49 -17.28 -24.55
N ASP A 247 38.58 -17.50 -23.83
CA ASP A 247 39.57 -16.55 -23.32
C ASP A 247 40.46 -15.99 -24.45
N ASP A 248 39.89 -15.21 -25.39
CA ASP A 248 40.72 -14.64 -26.46
C ASP A 248 40.29 -13.26 -27.00
N TYR A 249 39.99 -12.29 -26.14
CA TYR A 249 40.10 -10.86 -26.53
C TYR A 249 40.66 -9.99 -25.39
N SER A 250 41.95 -10.19 -25.12
CA SER A 250 42.83 -9.16 -24.58
C SER A 250 43.17 -8.14 -25.68
N GLU A 251 42.38 -7.06 -25.79
CA GLU A 251 42.81 -5.83 -26.45
C GLU A 251 42.91 -4.68 -25.44
N ASP A 252 44.13 -4.54 -24.91
CA ASP A 252 44.85 -3.28 -24.66
C ASP A 252 44.09 -2.14 -23.96
N TYR A 253 43.85 -2.32 -22.67
CA TYR A 253 43.91 -1.21 -21.71
C TYR A 253 45.26 -1.26 -20.99
N THR A 254 46.28 -0.70 -21.62
CA THR A 254 47.52 -0.32 -20.96
C THR A 254 47.24 0.80 -19.96
N ASP A 255 47.03 0.44 -18.69
CA ASP A 255 47.27 1.33 -17.57
C ASP A 255 48.21 0.66 -16.55
N THR A 256 49.50 0.86 -16.83
CA THR A 256 50.58 1.14 -15.88
C THR A 256 50.46 0.57 -14.45
N ASP A 257 51.12 -0.57 -14.24
CA ASP A 257 51.90 -0.97 -13.07
C ASP A 257 51.52 -0.35 -11.70
N GLY A 258 50.63 -1.06 -11.00
CA GLY A 258 50.41 -0.93 -9.57
C GLY A 258 50.12 -2.30 -8.97
N ASN A 259 51.19 -3.06 -8.75
CA ASN A 259 51.24 -4.36 -8.08
C ASN A 259 50.51 -4.36 -6.72
N SER A 260 49.19 -4.52 -6.75
CA SER A 260 48.35 -4.78 -5.58
C SER A 260 47.98 -6.25 -5.60
N ASP A 261 48.63 -6.97 -4.69
CA ASP A 261 48.38 -8.36 -4.32
C ASP A 261 46.89 -8.68 -4.35
N GLY A 262 46.53 -9.57 -5.28
CA GLY A 262 45.18 -10.04 -5.54
C GLY A 262 44.65 -10.78 -4.33
N THR A 263 44.15 -10.04 -3.35
CA THR A 263 43.31 -10.60 -2.31
C THR A 263 42.03 -10.99 -3.01
N ALA A 264 41.84 -12.30 -3.16
CA ALA A 264 40.60 -12.91 -3.56
C ALA A 264 39.44 -12.30 -2.76
N CYS A 265 38.75 -11.33 -3.35
CA CYS A 265 37.39 -11.01 -2.93
C CYS A 265 36.57 -12.16 -3.48
N SER A 266 36.47 -13.23 -2.69
CA SER A 266 35.46 -14.25 -2.96
C SER A 266 34.15 -13.51 -3.16
N ASP A 267 33.49 -13.89 -4.24
CA ASP A 267 32.26 -13.36 -4.79
C ASP A 267 31.08 -13.68 -3.84
N ALA A 268 31.25 -13.41 -2.54
CA ALA A 268 30.16 -13.24 -1.59
C ALA A 268 29.46 -11.94 -1.98
N ARG A 269 28.75 -11.99 -3.11
CA ARG A 269 27.80 -10.97 -3.54
C ARG A 269 26.98 -10.64 -2.31
N CYS A 270 26.96 -9.35 -1.94
CA CYS A 270 26.09 -8.89 -0.86
C CYS A 270 24.70 -9.50 -1.11
N PRO A 271 24.12 -10.26 -0.16
CA PRO A 271 22.79 -10.81 -0.34
C PRO A 271 21.71 -9.72 -0.41
N CYS A 272 22.08 -8.45 -0.24
CA CYS A 272 21.18 -7.33 -0.28
C CYS A 272 20.65 -7.04 -1.70
N GLY A 273 19.33 -6.89 -1.84
CA GLY A 273 18.61 -6.67 -3.11
C GLY A 273 18.91 -5.35 -3.83
N PHE A 274 19.84 -4.55 -3.33
CA PHE A 274 20.22 -3.24 -3.88
C PHE A 274 21.32 -3.31 -4.94
N HIS A 275 21.98 -4.45 -5.10
CA HIS A 275 23.04 -4.63 -6.09
C HIS A 275 22.47 -5.03 -7.46
N ALA A 276 23.25 -4.74 -8.50
CA ALA A 276 23.02 -5.29 -9.83
C ALA A 276 24.29 -5.97 -10.33
N CYS A 277 24.15 -7.16 -10.90
CA CYS A 277 25.29 -7.97 -11.36
C CYS A 277 26.09 -7.30 -12.49
N HIS A 278 25.46 -6.40 -13.26
CA HIS A 278 26.10 -5.71 -14.37
C HIS A 278 26.82 -4.41 -13.96
N TRP A 279 26.70 -3.97 -12.71
CA TRP A 279 27.33 -2.75 -12.21
C TRP A 279 28.84 -2.93 -11.98
N SER A 280 29.61 -1.92 -12.39
CA SER A 280 31.02 -1.81 -11.99
C SER A 280 31.14 -1.54 -10.47
N SER A 281 32.33 -1.73 -9.89
CA SER A 281 32.59 -1.36 -8.49
C SER A 281 32.24 0.10 -8.19
N LYS A 282 32.59 1.00 -9.10
CA LYS A 282 32.26 2.42 -9.03
C LYS A 282 30.75 2.68 -8.95
N PHE A 283 29.97 1.99 -9.78
CA PHE A 283 28.50 2.13 -9.77
C PHE A 283 27.90 1.50 -8.54
N ASN A 284 28.43 0.36 -8.10
CA ASN A 284 28.09 -0.21 -6.82
C ASN A 284 28.29 0.82 -5.71
N ASP A 285 29.42 1.52 -5.58
CA ASP A 285 29.62 2.50 -4.50
C ASP A 285 28.61 3.65 -4.55
N ALA A 286 28.25 4.11 -5.75
CA ALA A 286 27.26 5.17 -5.93
C ALA A 286 25.84 4.78 -5.47
N ARG A 287 25.53 3.47 -5.36
CA ARG A 287 24.24 2.98 -4.83
C ARG A 287 23.94 3.48 -3.42
N ILE A 288 24.97 3.64 -2.59
CA ILE A 288 24.83 4.11 -1.19
C ILE A 288 24.35 5.56 -1.18
N SER A 289 24.88 6.39 -2.09
CA SER A 289 24.44 7.78 -2.24
C SER A 289 22.99 7.86 -2.74
N LEU A 290 22.59 6.97 -3.66
CA LEU A 290 21.20 6.90 -4.13
C LEU A 290 20.24 6.50 -2.99
N ARG A 291 20.60 5.47 -2.23
CA ARG A 291 19.84 5.02 -1.05
C ARG A 291 19.61 6.17 -0.07
N ASN A 292 20.67 6.92 0.26
CA ASN A 292 20.57 8.06 1.19
C ASN A 292 19.66 9.16 0.66
N LEU A 293 19.71 9.46 -0.65
CA LEU A 293 18.80 10.45 -1.26
C LEU A 293 17.33 10.01 -1.18
N ILE A 294 17.06 8.73 -1.44
CA ILE A 294 15.70 8.17 -1.36
C ILE A 294 15.21 8.14 0.09
N ARG A 295 16.02 7.65 1.05
CA ARG A 295 15.69 7.70 2.49
C ARG A 295 15.38 9.13 2.92
N THR A 296 16.23 10.10 2.55
CA THR A 296 16.00 11.52 2.87
C THR A 296 14.66 12.02 2.31
N SER A 297 14.33 11.66 1.07
CA SER A 297 13.06 12.02 0.44
C SER A 297 11.86 11.41 1.17
N LEU A 298 11.95 10.13 1.55
CA LEU A 298 10.89 9.42 2.26
C LEU A 298 10.69 9.97 3.68
N ILE A 299 11.76 10.31 4.40
CA ILE A 299 11.69 10.97 5.71
C ILE A 299 11.04 12.34 5.60
N SER A 300 11.39 13.13 4.57
CA SER A 300 10.74 14.41 4.30
C SER A 300 9.25 14.26 4.04
N LEU A 301 8.85 13.21 3.32
CA LEU A 301 7.44 12.89 3.09
C LEU A 301 6.74 12.46 4.39
N PHE A 302 7.36 11.60 5.18
CA PHE A 302 6.84 11.12 6.47
C PHE A 302 6.56 12.28 7.43
N ALA A 303 7.40 13.34 7.39
CA ALA A 303 7.20 14.55 8.17
C ALA A 303 5.93 15.35 7.80
N THR A 304 5.29 15.03 6.68
CA THR A 304 4.06 15.68 6.19
C THR A 304 2.86 14.74 6.17
N MET A 305 3.06 13.49 5.77
CA MET A 305 2.03 12.46 5.60
C MET A 305 2.58 11.14 6.15
N PRO A 306 2.58 10.96 7.49
CA PRO A 306 3.04 9.72 8.07
C PRO A 306 2.09 8.58 7.69
N SER A 307 2.65 7.39 7.45
CA SER A 307 1.88 6.15 7.36
C SER A 307 2.70 4.99 7.94
N PRO A 308 2.07 3.92 8.46
CA PRO A 308 2.81 2.77 8.97
C PRO A 308 3.65 2.07 7.90
N ILE A 309 3.14 1.99 6.67
CA ILE A 309 3.85 1.37 5.54
C ILE A 309 5.07 2.21 5.16
N LEU A 310 4.95 3.55 5.14
CA LEU A 310 6.08 4.44 4.90
C LEU A 310 7.13 4.35 6.02
N PHE A 311 6.71 4.20 7.27
CA PHE A 311 7.63 3.98 8.40
C PHE A 311 8.42 2.67 8.21
N ALA A 312 7.73 1.56 7.92
CA ALA A 312 8.34 0.26 7.65
C ALA A 312 9.32 0.33 6.47
N SER A 313 8.92 0.94 5.36
CA SER A 313 9.78 1.14 4.19
C SER A 313 11.07 1.92 4.50
N ILE A 314 10.98 2.99 5.30
CA ILE A 314 12.18 3.72 5.75
C ILE A 314 13.04 2.79 6.64
N GLY A 315 12.42 1.97 7.47
CA GLY A 315 13.09 0.95 8.28
C GLY A 315 13.84 -0.08 7.44
N ASP A 316 13.20 -0.71 6.46
CA ASP A 316 13.80 -1.72 5.58
C ASP A 316 15.01 -1.17 4.82
N ILE A 317 14.92 0.09 4.37
CA ILE A 317 16.03 0.80 3.73
C ILE A 317 17.18 1.06 4.72
N SER A 318 16.85 1.38 5.98
CA SER A 318 17.81 1.74 7.03
C SER A 318 18.49 0.52 7.67
N GLU A 319 17.80 -0.61 7.77
CA GLU A 319 18.36 -1.88 8.24
C GLU A 319 19.53 -2.32 7.35
N ALA A 320 19.43 -2.05 6.04
CA ALA A 320 20.52 -2.32 5.10
C ALA A 320 21.74 -1.37 5.23
N ASP A 321 21.63 -0.32 6.04
CA ASP A 321 22.76 0.52 6.51
C ASP A 321 23.29 0.04 7.87
N GLY A 322 22.69 -1.00 8.46
CA GLY A 322 22.97 -1.45 9.82
C GLY A 322 22.35 -0.55 10.90
N THR A 323 21.37 0.29 10.53
CA THR A 323 20.57 1.05 11.51
C THR A 323 19.59 0.07 12.16
N ASP A 324 19.58 -0.02 13.49
CA ASP A 324 18.61 -0.84 14.19
C ASP A 324 17.25 -0.14 14.33
N GLU A 325 16.24 -0.89 14.80
CA GLU A 325 14.88 -0.39 14.97
C GLU A 325 14.80 0.74 16.02
N ASP A 326 15.65 0.69 17.04
CA ASP A 326 15.71 1.68 18.11
C ASP A 326 16.22 3.03 17.57
N ASP A 327 17.33 3.04 16.80
CA ASP A 327 17.88 4.23 16.14
C ASP A 327 16.87 4.86 15.16
N LEU A 328 16.14 4.02 14.40
CA LEU A 328 15.07 4.48 13.51
C LEU A 328 13.95 5.18 14.29
N CYS A 329 13.54 4.60 15.41
CA CYS A 329 12.53 5.17 16.29
C CYS A 329 13.00 6.51 16.89
N GLU A 330 14.26 6.61 17.31
CA GLU A 330 14.86 7.86 17.80
C GLU A 330 14.85 8.97 16.74
N GLU A 331 15.03 8.63 15.46
CA GLU A 331 14.99 9.59 14.35
C GLU A 331 13.55 10.03 14.00
N LEU A 332 12.62 9.08 13.85
CA LEU A 332 11.30 9.34 13.26
C LEU A 332 10.23 9.73 14.27
N LEU A 333 10.24 9.16 15.49
CA LEU A 333 9.18 9.42 16.47
C LEU A 333 9.09 10.89 16.92
N PRO A 334 10.19 11.65 17.11
CA PRO A 334 10.07 13.06 17.46
C PRO A 334 9.29 13.85 16.39
N THR A 335 9.52 13.52 15.12
CA THR A 335 8.80 14.12 13.99
C THR A 335 7.34 13.69 13.99
N LEU A 336 7.05 12.39 14.17
CA LEU A 336 5.69 11.85 14.24
C LEU A 336 4.88 12.49 15.37
N MET A 337 5.45 12.55 16.57
CA MET A 337 4.78 13.13 17.75
C MET A 337 4.51 14.62 17.59
N ARG A 338 5.39 15.35 16.89
CA ARG A 338 5.18 16.78 16.57
C ARG A 338 4.00 17.00 15.62
N ILE A 339 3.75 16.09 14.68
CA ILE A 339 2.70 16.24 13.65
C ILE A 339 1.41 15.45 13.96
N ALA A 340 1.44 14.59 14.98
CA ALA A 340 0.34 13.70 15.35
C ALA A 340 -0.99 14.42 15.57
N THR A 341 -0.96 15.69 15.98
CA THR A 341 -2.17 16.46 16.32
C THR A 341 -2.62 17.40 15.20
N CYS A 342 -1.94 17.42 14.05
CA CYS A 342 -2.27 18.30 12.93
C CYS A 342 -3.55 17.87 12.18
N SER A 343 -3.90 16.58 12.22
CA SER A 343 -5.13 16.04 11.64
C SER A 343 -5.56 14.73 12.33
N PRO A 344 -6.83 14.33 12.23
CA PRO A 344 -7.30 13.01 12.65
C PRO A 344 -6.53 11.84 12.03
N GLU A 345 -6.16 11.92 10.74
CA GLU A 345 -5.36 10.92 10.03
C GLU A 345 -3.98 10.75 10.66
N ASN A 346 -3.29 11.87 10.91
CA ASN A 346 -1.97 11.85 11.53
C ASN A 346 -2.04 11.29 12.94
N PHE A 347 -3.13 11.58 13.67
CA PHE A 347 -3.34 11.08 15.02
C PHE A 347 -3.53 9.57 15.05
N ALA A 348 -4.40 9.04 14.18
CA ALA A 348 -4.65 7.61 14.05
C ALA A 348 -3.37 6.85 13.63
N THR A 349 -2.65 7.38 12.65
CA THR A 349 -1.35 6.84 12.24
C THR A 349 -0.33 6.85 13.37
N ALA A 350 -0.22 7.95 14.11
CA ALA A 350 0.74 8.05 15.20
C ALA A 350 0.48 7.02 16.29
N LEU A 351 -0.80 6.79 16.64
CA LEU A 351 -1.17 5.72 17.56
C LEU A 351 -0.83 4.34 17.01
N HIS A 352 -1.08 4.10 15.73
CA HIS A 352 -0.79 2.81 15.10
C HIS A 352 0.71 2.52 15.13
N ILE A 353 1.56 3.45 14.68
CA ILE A 353 3.02 3.29 14.70
C ILE A 353 3.52 3.12 16.13
N CYS A 354 3.09 3.96 17.08
CA CYS A 354 3.49 3.81 18.48
C CYS A 354 3.07 2.45 19.06
N ALA A 355 1.94 1.90 18.63
CA ALA A 355 1.47 0.60 19.07
C ALA A 355 2.29 -0.55 18.47
N LEU A 356 2.61 -0.50 17.17
CA LEU A 356 3.47 -1.51 16.51
C LEU A 356 4.84 -1.62 17.19
N HIS A 357 5.42 -0.49 17.57
CA HIS A 357 6.75 -0.41 18.21
C HIS A 357 6.69 -0.33 19.76
N SER A 358 5.54 -0.65 20.37
CA SER A 358 5.38 -0.74 21.84
C SER A 358 5.74 0.52 22.64
N HIS A 359 5.61 1.72 22.07
CA HIS A 359 5.86 3.00 22.76
C HIS A 359 4.67 3.44 23.63
N THR A 360 4.43 2.70 24.71
CA THR A 360 3.29 2.86 25.63
C THR A 360 3.16 4.26 26.23
N ASP A 361 4.27 4.93 26.56
CA ASP A 361 4.25 6.28 27.13
C ASP A 361 3.74 7.33 26.11
N ASN A 362 4.13 7.19 24.84
CA ASN A 362 3.65 8.03 23.75
C ASN A 362 2.16 7.80 23.49
N ILE A 363 1.73 6.53 23.47
CA ILE A 363 0.30 6.16 23.34
C ILE A 363 -0.51 6.81 24.47
N ASN A 364 -0.07 6.66 25.73
CA ASN A 364 -0.76 7.24 26.87
C ASN A 364 -0.86 8.77 26.76
N THR A 365 0.23 9.43 26.36
CA THR A 365 0.29 10.88 26.18
C THR A 365 -0.69 11.34 25.10
N LEU A 366 -0.72 10.68 23.95
CA LEU A 366 -1.62 10.99 22.83
C LEU A 366 -3.09 10.80 23.24
N LEU A 367 -3.45 9.65 23.82
CA LEU A 367 -4.83 9.34 24.21
C LEU A 367 -5.34 10.26 25.34
N ALA A 368 -4.47 10.62 26.29
CA ALA A 368 -4.83 11.50 27.39
C ALA A 368 -5.11 12.95 26.94
N SER A 369 -4.43 13.41 25.90
CA SER A 369 -4.50 14.80 25.46
C SER A 369 -5.40 15.04 24.25
N HIS A 370 -5.48 14.09 23.31
CA HIS A 370 -6.07 14.30 21.99
C HIS A 370 -6.99 13.16 21.51
N SER A 371 -7.51 12.31 22.41
CA SER A 371 -8.47 11.25 22.05
C SER A 371 -9.74 11.74 21.33
N HIS A 372 -10.07 13.02 21.42
CA HIS A 372 -11.18 13.65 20.69
C HIS A 372 -10.94 13.75 19.17
N LEU A 373 -9.70 13.59 18.70
CA LEU A 373 -9.37 13.53 17.28
C LEU A 373 -9.68 12.18 16.64
N LEU A 374 -9.94 11.15 17.44
CA LEU A 374 -10.30 9.82 16.93
C LEU A 374 -11.69 9.82 16.35
N ARG A 375 -11.81 9.33 15.12
CA ARG A 375 -13.09 9.07 14.48
C ARG A 375 -13.51 7.63 14.67
N PRO A 376 -14.79 7.33 14.45
CA PRO A 376 -15.30 5.97 14.44
C PRO A 376 -14.51 4.99 13.54
N ARG A 377 -14.02 5.45 12.38
CA ARG A 377 -13.21 4.64 11.44
C ARG A 377 -11.81 4.31 11.95
N ASP A 378 -11.26 5.12 12.85
CA ASP A 378 -9.91 4.96 13.42
C ASP A 378 -9.88 3.89 14.53
N ALA A 379 -10.99 3.17 14.75
CA ALA A 379 -11.13 2.13 15.77
C ALA A 379 -10.03 1.06 15.74
N PRO A 380 -9.56 0.53 14.58
CA PRO A 380 -8.49 -0.47 14.56
C PRO A 380 -7.19 0.03 15.21
N ALA A 381 -6.76 1.26 14.87
CA ALA A 381 -5.57 1.87 15.46
C ALA A 381 -5.75 2.12 16.97
N HIS A 382 -6.94 2.58 17.37
CA HIS A 382 -7.27 2.81 18.78
C HIS A 382 -7.31 1.50 19.60
N GLN A 383 -7.87 0.44 19.03
CA GLN A 383 -7.94 -0.89 19.66
C GLN A 383 -6.54 -1.47 19.87
N LEU A 384 -5.70 -1.45 18.82
CA LEU A 384 -4.32 -1.92 18.90
C LEU A 384 -3.53 -1.12 19.95
N ALA A 385 -3.59 0.21 19.89
CA ALA A 385 -2.93 1.07 20.87
C ALA A 385 -3.41 0.80 22.31
N THR A 386 -4.69 0.53 22.51
CA THR A 386 -5.25 0.20 23.84
C THR A 386 -4.76 -1.15 24.36
N ILE A 387 -4.64 -2.15 23.49
CA ILE A 387 -4.09 -3.47 23.84
C ILE A 387 -2.62 -3.33 24.26
N ILE A 388 -1.83 -2.62 23.46
CA ILE A 388 -0.41 -2.39 23.74
C ILE A 388 -0.21 -1.57 25.01
N LEU A 389 -1.03 -0.52 25.22
CA LEU A 389 -1.03 0.27 26.45
C LEU A 389 -1.27 -0.61 27.70
N ALA A 390 -2.12 -1.63 27.59
CA ALA A 390 -2.44 -2.51 28.69
C ALA A 390 -1.34 -3.51 29.07
N THR A 391 -0.33 -3.69 28.22
CA THR A 391 0.85 -4.52 28.53
C THR A 391 1.63 -3.95 29.71
N GLN A 392 1.61 -2.63 29.89
CA GLN A 392 2.21 -1.95 31.03
C GLN A 392 1.20 -1.84 32.19
N SER A 393 1.59 -2.40 33.34
CA SER A 393 0.71 -2.49 34.52
C SER A 393 0.22 -1.14 35.05
N SER A 394 1.00 -0.07 34.89
CA SER A 394 0.63 1.29 35.29
C SER A 394 -0.54 1.86 34.47
N TYR A 395 -0.68 1.44 33.20
CA TYR A 395 -1.70 1.95 32.29
C TYR A 395 -2.86 0.98 32.07
N GLN A 396 -2.77 -0.25 32.58
CA GLN A 396 -3.80 -1.29 32.44
C GLN A 396 -5.20 -0.80 32.85
N LEU A 397 -5.33 -0.08 33.97
CA LEU A 397 -6.62 0.46 34.42
C LEU A 397 -7.18 1.50 33.44
N ASN A 398 -6.31 2.32 32.84
CA ASN A 398 -6.70 3.29 31.83
C ASN A 398 -7.19 2.59 30.56
N ALA A 399 -6.44 1.60 30.08
CA ALA A 399 -6.83 0.79 28.93
C ALA A 399 -8.19 0.10 29.13
N LEU A 400 -8.46 -0.47 30.32
CA LEU A 400 -9.76 -1.05 30.66
C LEU A 400 -10.91 -0.02 30.63
N ARG A 401 -10.66 1.22 31.07
CA ARG A 401 -11.65 2.31 30.99
C ARG A 401 -11.94 2.71 29.56
N ILE A 402 -10.92 2.73 28.69
CA ILE A 402 -11.08 2.99 27.26
C ILE A 402 -11.95 1.90 26.64
N VAL A 403 -11.63 0.62 26.85
CA VAL A 403 -12.44 -0.51 26.35
C VAL A 403 -13.89 -0.40 26.83
N GLU A 404 -14.11 -0.10 28.11
CA GLU A 404 -15.46 0.06 28.66
C GLU A 404 -16.23 1.18 27.95
N LYS A 405 -15.60 2.35 27.81
CA LYS A 405 -16.19 3.53 27.18
C LYS A 405 -16.52 3.26 25.70
N GLU A 406 -15.55 2.77 24.94
CA GLU A 406 -15.70 2.58 23.50
C GLU A 406 -16.66 1.44 23.14
N LEU A 407 -16.75 0.39 23.99
CA LEU A 407 -17.82 -0.61 23.89
C LEU A 407 -19.19 0.02 24.10
N LEU A 408 -19.35 0.84 25.15
CA LEU A 408 -20.62 1.50 25.45
C LEU A 408 -21.03 2.45 24.31
N ASP A 409 -20.10 3.25 23.79
CA ASP A 409 -20.33 4.17 22.68
C ASP A 409 -20.73 3.39 21.40
N THR A 410 -20.04 2.28 21.11
CA THR A 410 -20.39 1.40 19.96
C THR A 410 -21.78 0.80 20.13
N VAL A 411 -22.13 0.34 21.32
CA VAL A 411 -23.47 -0.19 21.62
C VAL A 411 -24.55 0.89 21.50
N HIS A 412 -24.27 2.12 21.92
CA HIS A 412 -25.17 3.25 21.73
C HIS A 412 -25.35 3.60 20.25
N ALA A 413 -24.28 3.54 19.45
CA ALA A 413 -24.36 3.71 18.00
C ALA A 413 -25.23 2.62 17.35
N ILE A 414 -25.06 1.35 17.73
CA ILE A 414 -25.92 0.25 17.28
C ILE A 414 -27.37 0.51 17.69
N ARG A 415 -27.63 0.89 18.95
CA ARG A 415 -28.99 1.21 19.42
C ARG A 415 -29.61 2.36 18.63
N ALA A 416 -28.85 3.41 18.34
CA ALA A 416 -29.31 4.54 17.53
C ALA A 416 -29.68 4.10 16.11
N ALA A 417 -28.84 3.26 15.49
CA ALA A 417 -29.11 2.67 14.18
C ALA A 417 -30.34 1.74 14.20
N VAL A 418 -30.50 0.90 15.23
CA VAL A 418 -31.72 0.10 15.45
C VAL A 418 -32.94 1.01 15.58
N ARG A 419 -32.85 2.10 16.34
CA ARG A 419 -33.96 3.07 16.49
C ARG A 419 -34.32 3.78 15.18
N SER A 420 -33.39 3.95 14.25
CA SER A 420 -33.71 4.50 12.92
C SER A 420 -34.52 3.52 12.06
N ALA A 421 -34.40 2.22 12.32
CA ALA A 421 -35.21 1.18 11.67
C ALA A 421 -36.48 0.84 12.46
N PHE A 422 -36.46 0.97 13.78
CA PHE A 422 -37.56 0.64 14.68
C PHE A 422 -37.92 1.84 15.58
N CYS A 423 -38.42 2.92 15.00
CA CYS A 423 -38.58 4.21 15.68
C CYS A 423 -39.52 4.18 16.89
N HIS A 424 -40.45 3.23 16.95
CA HIS A 424 -41.40 3.08 18.06
C HIS A 424 -40.95 2.08 19.13
N ILE A 425 -39.72 1.53 19.06
CA ILE A 425 -39.21 0.55 20.02
C ILE A 425 -39.15 1.09 21.46
N ASP A 426 -38.99 2.40 21.62
CA ASP A 426 -38.88 3.05 22.92
C ASP A 426 -40.24 3.49 23.52
N VAL A 427 -41.35 3.30 22.79
CA VAL A 427 -42.71 3.64 23.26
C VAL A 427 -43.12 2.74 24.42
N GLN A 428 -43.65 3.32 25.49
CA GLN A 428 -43.97 2.60 26.73
C GLN A 428 -44.92 1.40 26.52
N ALA A 429 -45.90 1.52 25.62
CA ALA A 429 -46.78 0.41 25.25
C ALA A 429 -46.00 -0.76 24.64
N ASN A 430 -45.08 -0.48 23.71
CA ASN A 430 -44.24 -1.49 23.06
C ASN A 430 -43.22 -2.11 24.04
N LYS A 431 -42.70 -1.35 25.01
CA LYS A 431 -41.86 -1.90 26.09
C LYS A 431 -42.61 -2.86 27.01
N THR A 432 -43.87 -2.53 27.32
CA THR A 432 -44.73 -3.37 28.16
C THR A 432 -45.06 -4.66 27.42
N GLU A 433 -45.47 -4.57 26.16
CA GLU A 433 -45.72 -5.74 25.30
C GLU A 433 -44.46 -6.61 25.15
N LEU A 434 -43.28 -6.02 24.93
CA LEU A 434 -42.01 -6.76 24.86
C LEU A 434 -41.75 -7.56 26.15
N THR A 435 -41.98 -6.94 27.30
CA THR A 435 -41.79 -7.60 28.61
C THR A 435 -42.76 -8.78 28.77
N GLU A 436 -44.03 -8.61 28.39
CA GLU A 436 -45.02 -9.69 28.40
C GLU A 436 -44.66 -10.82 27.44
N ILE A 437 -44.20 -10.50 26.22
CA ILE A 437 -43.70 -11.48 25.26
C ILE A 437 -42.53 -12.25 25.87
N MET A 438 -41.54 -11.56 26.44
CA MET A 438 -40.36 -12.19 27.05
C MET A 438 -40.71 -13.11 28.23
N ALA A 439 -41.82 -12.90 28.92
CA ALA A 439 -42.30 -13.78 29.99
C ALA A 439 -42.94 -15.10 29.48
N LEU A 440 -43.34 -15.17 28.20
CA LEU A 440 -43.88 -16.39 27.60
C LEU A 440 -42.76 -17.42 27.36
N ARG A 441 -43.08 -18.71 27.53
CA ARG A 441 -42.18 -19.80 27.09
C ARG A 441 -41.92 -19.72 25.59
N LEU A 442 -40.71 -20.08 25.16
CA LEU A 442 -40.30 -20.08 23.74
C LEU A 442 -41.29 -20.84 22.83
N GLU A 443 -41.87 -21.94 23.33
CA GLU A 443 -42.80 -22.80 22.59
C GLU A 443 -44.28 -22.47 22.82
N ALA A 444 -44.59 -21.36 23.52
CA ALA A 444 -45.98 -21.00 23.80
C ALA A 444 -46.76 -20.70 22.51
N LEU A 445 -47.93 -21.32 22.36
CA LEU A 445 -48.86 -21.06 21.27
C LEU A 445 -49.19 -19.56 21.21
N GLY A 446 -48.98 -18.94 20.06
CA GLY A 446 -49.22 -17.51 19.84
C GLY A 446 -48.04 -16.57 20.13
N ARG A 447 -46.93 -17.05 20.72
CA ARG A 447 -45.72 -16.21 20.94
C ARG A 447 -45.21 -15.62 19.63
N ARG A 448 -45.01 -16.45 18.60
CA ARG A 448 -44.57 -16.01 17.26
C ARG A 448 -45.48 -14.93 16.67
N GLY A 449 -46.80 -15.09 16.79
CA GLY A 449 -47.78 -14.10 16.31
C GLY A 449 -47.84 -12.83 17.15
N ARG A 450 -47.41 -12.84 18.42
CA ARG A 450 -47.18 -11.61 19.21
C ARG A 450 -45.89 -10.91 18.78
N ILE A 451 -44.82 -11.67 18.53
CA ILE A 451 -43.53 -11.14 18.06
C ILE A 451 -43.70 -10.44 16.72
N ASP A 452 -44.29 -11.10 15.73
CA ASP A 452 -44.53 -10.52 14.40
C ASP A 452 -45.35 -9.21 14.48
N ARG A 453 -46.44 -9.20 15.26
CA ARG A 453 -47.23 -7.98 15.51
C ARG A 453 -46.45 -6.89 16.24
N TRP A 454 -45.65 -7.26 17.23
CA TRP A 454 -44.82 -6.31 17.97
C TRP A 454 -43.76 -5.70 17.07
N VAL A 455 -43.04 -6.52 16.29
CA VAL A 455 -42.05 -6.04 15.30
C VAL A 455 -42.74 -5.12 14.30
N GLY A 456 -43.88 -5.53 13.73
CA GLY A 456 -44.67 -4.67 12.84
C GLY A 456 -45.13 -3.35 13.47
N ALA A 457 -45.37 -3.31 14.79
CA ALA A 457 -45.74 -2.10 15.52
C ALA A 457 -44.54 -1.19 15.87
N VAL A 458 -43.31 -1.75 15.92
CA VAL A 458 -42.10 -0.97 16.21
C VAL A 458 -41.33 -0.53 14.97
N VAL A 459 -41.47 -1.25 13.85
CA VAL A 459 -40.87 -0.94 12.56
C VAL A 459 -41.24 0.49 12.15
N SER A 460 -40.23 1.22 11.71
CA SER A 460 -40.45 2.55 11.15
C SER A 460 -41.27 2.38 9.88
N PRO A 461 -42.36 3.12 9.70
CA PRO A 461 -43.03 3.17 8.41
C PRO A 461 -41.98 3.42 7.33
N THR A 462 -42.05 2.70 6.21
CA THR A 462 -41.28 3.03 5.01
C THR A 462 -41.66 4.44 4.63
N SER A 463 -40.92 5.40 5.18
CA SER A 463 -41.07 6.79 4.83
C SER A 463 -40.73 6.88 3.35
N GLU A 464 -41.60 7.51 2.57
CA GLU A 464 -41.29 8.09 1.25
C GLU A 464 -40.22 9.19 1.42
N THR A 465 -39.11 8.91 2.13
CA THR A 465 -37.98 9.83 2.22
C THR A 465 -37.40 9.94 0.84
N ALA A 466 -37.50 11.14 0.26
CA ALA A 466 -36.93 11.49 -1.03
C ALA A 466 -35.53 10.87 -1.16
N HIS A 467 -35.39 9.99 -2.15
CA HIS A 467 -34.16 9.28 -2.48
C HIS A 467 -32.95 10.24 -2.42
N PRO A 468 -31.77 9.86 -1.90
CA PRO A 468 -30.64 10.78 -1.80
C PRO A 468 -30.19 11.34 -3.14
N MET A 469 -30.39 10.64 -4.27
CA MET A 469 -30.22 11.25 -5.60
C MET A 469 -31.28 12.29 -5.91
N ALA A 470 -32.51 12.14 -5.42
CA ALA A 470 -33.51 13.18 -5.54
C ALA A 470 -33.14 14.41 -4.70
N LEU A 471 -32.56 14.22 -3.51
CA LEU A 471 -32.00 15.30 -2.69
C LEU A 471 -30.78 15.96 -3.38
N ALA A 472 -29.84 15.17 -3.89
CA ALA A 472 -28.64 15.66 -4.57
C ALA A 472 -28.99 16.35 -5.90
N ALA A 473 -29.92 15.80 -6.68
CA ALA A 473 -30.45 16.44 -7.88
C ALA A 473 -31.16 17.75 -7.54
N LEU A 474 -31.95 17.79 -6.47
CA LEU A 474 -32.59 19.02 -5.98
C LEU A 474 -31.55 20.07 -5.53
N MET A 475 -30.49 19.66 -4.83
CA MET A 475 -29.39 20.54 -4.43
C MET A 475 -28.53 21.02 -5.61
N MET A 476 -28.42 20.20 -6.67
CA MET A 476 -27.71 20.52 -7.91
C MET A 476 -28.59 21.26 -8.93
N GLY A 477 -29.86 21.52 -8.61
CA GLY A 477 -30.82 22.15 -9.53
C GLY A 477 -31.16 21.30 -10.75
N LEU A 478 -30.91 19.98 -10.71
CA LEU A 478 -31.22 19.05 -11.78
C LEU A 478 -32.71 18.63 -11.67
N PRO A 479 -33.51 18.77 -12.74
CA PRO A 479 -34.89 18.31 -12.74
C PRO A 479 -34.93 16.79 -12.57
N LEU A 480 -35.75 16.31 -11.64
CA LEU A 480 -35.99 14.88 -11.47
C LEU A 480 -36.60 14.32 -12.77
N PRO A 481 -36.06 13.24 -13.35
CA PRO A 481 -36.66 12.58 -14.49
C PRO A 481 -38.12 12.19 -14.18
N PRO A 482 -39.09 12.56 -15.03
CA PRO A 482 -40.49 12.15 -14.83
C PRO A 482 -40.59 10.62 -14.89
N GLY A 483 -41.08 9.99 -13.81
CA GLY A 483 -41.26 8.53 -13.71
C GLY A 483 -40.45 7.80 -12.62
N MET A 484 -39.69 8.50 -11.78
CA MET A 484 -38.91 7.90 -10.67
C MET A 484 -39.71 7.64 -9.37
N GLU A 485 -40.99 8.05 -9.29
CA GLU A 485 -41.79 8.12 -8.06
C GLU A 485 -42.25 6.76 -7.47
N GLY A 486 -41.86 5.61 -8.04
CA GLY A 486 -42.33 4.32 -7.50
C GLY A 486 -41.46 3.09 -7.78
N ALA A 487 -40.27 3.25 -8.36
CA ALA A 487 -39.38 2.14 -8.73
C ALA A 487 -38.00 2.21 -8.06
N MET A 488 -37.76 3.21 -7.19
CA MET A 488 -36.44 3.45 -6.58
C MET A 488 -36.43 3.44 -5.05
N ASP A 489 -37.53 3.07 -4.39
CA ASP A 489 -37.61 3.05 -2.92
C ASP A 489 -36.72 1.98 -2.26
N ASP A 490 -36.30 0.95 -3.02
CA ASP A 490 -35.41 -0.13 -2.55
C ASP A 490 -33.99 -0.05 -3.13
N ALA A 491 -33.68 0.98 -3.92
CA ALA A 491 -32.37 1.15 -4.51
C ALA A 491 -31.39 1.70 -3.47
N ASP A 492 -30.35 0.94 -3.17
CA ASP A 492 -29.23 1.39 -2.36
C ASP A 492 -28.62 2.69 -2.94
N PRO A 493 -28.70 3.84 -2.23
CA PRO A 493 -28.23 5.13 -2.74
C PRO A 493 -26.73 5.15 -3.06
N LEU A 494 -25.94 4.29 -2.40
CA LEU A 494 -24.51 4.12 -2.64
C LEU A 494 -24.21 2.97 -3.60
N GLY A 495 -25.18 2.11 -3.91
CA GLY A 495 -25.01 1.03 -4.88
C GLY A 495 -25.12 1.50 -6.33
N TYR A 496 -25.75 2.66 -6.57
CA TYR A 496 -25.91 3.26 -7.90
C TYR A 496 -24.79 4.19 -8.32
N ILE A 497 -24.07 4.74 -7.35
CA ILE A 497 -22.83 5.43 -7.63
C ILE A 497 -21.80 4.31 -7.62
N ASP A 498 -21.22 4.00 -8.78
CA ASP A 498 -20.02 3.15 -8.92
C ASP A 498 -18.83 3.86 -8.25
N ILE A 499 -19.00 4.18 -6.96
CA ILE A 499 -18.01 4.69 -6.05
C ILE A 499 -17.04 3.54 -5.91
N ASP A 500 -15.83 3.76 -6.41
CA ASP A 500 -14.73 2.88 -6.11
C ASP A 500 -14.72 2.64 -4.60
N ILE A 501 -15.02 1.41 -4.15
CA ILE A 501 -15.15 1.04 -2.75
C ILE A 501 -13.81 1.28 -2.01
N HIS A 502 -12.72 1.38 -2.76
CA HIS A 502 -11.37 1.57 -2.26
C HIS A 502 -10.88 3.02 -2.31
N ASP A 503 -11.72 3.98 -2.73
CA ASP A 503 -11.35 5.39 -2.71
C ASP A 503 -11.29 5.93 -1.27
N PRO A 504 -10.10 6.30 -0.74
CA PRO A 504 -9.93 6.78 0.63
C PRO A 504 -10.64 8.11 0.91
N ASP A 505 -10.87 8.95 -0.11
CA ASP A 505 -11.53 10.26 0.07
C ASP A 505 -13.01 10.11 0.45
N LEU A 506 -13.59 8.94 0.17
CA LEU A 506 -14.98 8.62 0.45
C LEU A 506 -15.17 7.83 1.75
N ASP A 507 -14.11 7.50 2.47
CA ASP A 507 -14.18 6.69 3.69
C ASP A 507 -14.98 7.38 4.82
N ASP A 508 -14.86 8.71 4.97
CA ASP A 508 -15.63 9.44 5.98
C ASP A 508 -17.14 9.39 5.65
N LEU A 509 -17.49 9.52 4.36
CA LEU A 509 -18.89 9.39 3.92
C LEU A 509 -19.38 7.95 4.10
N ARG A 510 -18.57 6.95 3.76
CA ARG A 510 -18.94 5.53 3.99
C ARG A 510 -19.19 5.29 5.47
N GLU A 511 -18.36 5.83 6.36
CA GLU A 511 -18.56 5.68 7.80
C GLU A 511 -19.83 6.40 8.29
N ASP A 512 -20.17 7.56 7.73
CA ASP A 512 -21.39 8.30 8.10
C ASP A 512 -22.68 7.57 7.65
N PHE A 513 -22.68 6.94 6.47
CA PHE A 513 -23.86 6.27 5.92
C PHE A 513 -23.94 4.78 6.25
N ARG A 514 -22.79 4.11 6.37
CA ARG A 514 -22.62 2.65 6.54
C ARG A 514 -21.49 2.36 7.53
N PRO A 515 -21.64 2.80 8.79
CA PRO A 515 -20.62 2.59 9.80
C PRO A 515 -20.33 1.10 9.96
N ASN A 516 -19.05 0.73 10.05
CA ASN A 516 -18.65 -0.67 10.26
C ASN A 516 -18.81 -1.08 11.74
N LEU A 517 -20.05 -1.03 12.23
CA LEU A 517 -20.43 -1.25 13.63
C LEU A 517 -20.08 -2.65 14.12
N LYS A 518 -20.20 -3.67 13.24
CA LYS A 518 -19.84 -5.06 13.55
C LYS A 518 -18.35 -5.17 13.86
N ALA A 519 -17.47 -4.76 12.94
CA ALA A 519 -16.04 -4.87 13.14
C ALA A 519 -15.56 -4.05 14.34
N ARG A 520 -16.14 -2.85 14.55
CA ARG A 520 -15.85 -2.04 15.75
C ARG A 520 -16.21 -2.79 17.03
N LEU A 521 -17.42 -3.36 17.12
CA LEU A 521 -17.86 -4.10 18.29
C LEU A 521 -16.99 -5.32 18.55
N GLU A 522 -16.73 -6.13 17.53
CA GLU A 522 -15.92 -7.35 17.62
C GLU A 522 -14.48 -7.03 18.04
N GLY A 523 -13.88 -5.98 17.46
CA GLY A 523 -12.53 -5.53 17.82
C GLY A 523 -12.42 -5.09 19.28
N TRP A 524 -13.40 -4.36 19.81
CA TRP A 524 -13.40 -3.99 21.23
C TRP A 524 -13.71 -5.16 22.18
N ILE A 525 -14.54 -6.13 21.75
CA ILE A 525 -14.73 -7.38 22.49
C ILE A 525 -13.41 -8.13 22.58
N GLU A 526 -12.66 -8.20 21.48
CA GLU A 526 -11.37 -8.88 21.42
C GLU A 526 -10.32 -8.17 22.27
N ALA A 527 -10.20 -6.84 22.18
CA ALA A 527 -9.37 -6.05 23.09
C ALA A 527 -9.71 -6.34 24.57
N GLY A 528 -11.00 -6.40 24.92
CA GLY A 528 -11.46 -6.76 26.26
C GLY A 528 -11.16 -8.21 26.68
N ARG A 529 -10.95 -9.14 25.74
CA ARG A 529 -10.51 -10.52 26.05
C ARG A 529 -9.01 -10.59 26.28
N THR A 530 -8.24 -9.84 25.48
CA THR A 530 -6.78 -9.81 25.55
C THR A 530 -6.28 -9.12 26.82
N ILE A 531 -6.95 -8.06 27.27
CA ILE A 531 -6.52 -7.29 28.43
C ILE A 531 -6.89 -8.01 29.74
N LYS A 532 -5.92 -8.15 30.64
CA LYS A 532 -6.14 -8.71 31.98
C LYS A 532 -7.23 -7.92 32.72
N GLY A 533 -8.24 -8.61 33.24
CA GLY A 533 -9.40 -7.99 33.89
C GLY A 533 -10.50 -7.53 32.93
N GLY A 534 -10.28 -7.54 31.62
CA GLY A 534 -11.26 -7.11 30.63
C GLY A 534 -12.49 -8.00 30.56
N MET A 535 -12.39 -9.29 30.92
CA MET A 535 -13.56 -10.17 31.09
C MET A 535 -14.60 -9.61 32.08
N SER A 536 -14.17 -8.90 33.13
CA SER A 536 -15.09 -8.23 34.08
C SER A 536 -15.80 -7.04 33.44
N VAL A 537 -15.08 -6.27 32.61
CA VAL A 537 -15.65 -5.18 31.81
C VAL A 537 -16.69 -5.72 30.82
N LEU A 538 -16.37 -6.80 30.10
CA LEU A 538 -17.30 -7.44 29.15
C LEU A 538 -18.59 -7.93 29.84
N LEU A 539 -18.49 -8.48 31.06
CA LEU A 539 -19.66 -8.89 31.83
C LEU A 539 -20.50 -7.69 32.30
N LYS A 540 -19.86 -6.60 32.70
CA LYS A 540 -20.55 -5.33 33.03
C LYS A 540 -21.27 -4.78 31.80
N MET A 541 -20.61 -4.77 30.64
CA MET A 541 -21.20 -4.32 29.38
C MET A 541 -22.38 -5.19 28.95
N TYR A 542 -22.31 -6.51 29.13
CA TYR A 542 -23.47 -7.39 28.91
C TYR A 542 -24.69 -6.96 29.73
N ALA A 543 -24.52 -6.64 31.02
CA ALA A 543 -25.62 -6.18 31.86
C ALA A 543 -26.23 -4.87 31.34
N VAL A 544 -25.38 -3.91 30.97
CA VAL A 544 -25.81 -2.63 30.39
C VAL A 544 -26.55 -2.84 29.06
N ILE A 545 -26.03 -3.69 28.17
CA ILE A 545 -26.65 -4.00 26.87
C ILE A 545 -28.07 -4.57 27.05
N ILE A 546 -28.24 -5.53 27.97
CA ILE A 546 -29.55 -6.12 28.26
C ILE A 546 -30.52 -5.09 28.87
N GLU A 547 -30.01 -4.15 29.67
CA GLU A 547 -30.82 -3.06 30.24
C GLU A 547 -31.34 -2.11 29.15
N ILE A 548 -30.49 -1.69 28.22
CA ILE A 548 -30.87 -0.70 27.18
C ILE A 548 -31.56 -1.32 25.95
N MET A 549 -31.34 -2.60 25.69
CA MET A 549 -31.88 -3.36 24.56
C MET A 549 -32.41 -4.73 25.02
N PRO A 550 -33.51 -4.77 25.79
CA PRO A 550 -34.01 -5.99 26.42
C PRO A 550 -34.39 -7.10 25.44
N PHE A 551 -34.74 -6.76 24.19
CA PHE A 551 -35.07 -7.73 23.14
C PHE A 551 -33.91 -8.70 22.83
N LEU A 552 -32.65 -8.33 23.08
CA LEU A 552 -31.49 -9.23 22.98
C LEU A 552 -31.56 -10.42 23.97
N GLY A 553 -32.44 -10.34 24.97
CA GLY A 553 -32.81 -11.44 25.85
C GLY A 553 -33.45 -12.64 25.12
N ALA A 554 -34.11 -12.42 23.98
CA ALA A 554 -34.95 -13.38 23.30
C ALA A 554 -34.50 -13.60 21.83
N PRO A 555 -33.88 -14.76 21.50
CA PRO A 555 -33.35 -15.01 20.16
C PRO A 555 -34.37 -14.91 19.02
N ASP A 556 -35.60 -15.32 19.26
CA ASP A 556 -36.68 -15.28 18.29
C ASP A 556 -37.14 -13.85 17.94
N ILE A 557 -37.04 -12.92 18.88
CA ILE A 557 -37.30 -11.50 18.63
C ILE A 557 -36.21 -10.89 17.77
N VAL A 558 -34.94 -11.18 18.09
CA VAL A 558 -33.79 -10.70 17.30
C VAL A 558 -33.88 -11.23 15.86
N ASN A 559 -34.17 -12.52 15.68
CA ASN A 559 -34.32 -13.10 14.34
C ASN A 559 -35.43 -12.44 13.51
N GLU A 560 -36.57 -12.11 14.13
CA GLU A 560 -37.65 -11.40 13.43
C GLU A 560 -37.23 -9.96 13.07
N MET A 561 -36.55 -9.25 13.98
CA MET A 561 -36.01 -7.92 13.70
C MET A 561 -34.97 -7.95 12.57
N THR A 562 -34.02 -8.87 12.59
CA THR A 562 -33.04 -9.08 11.51
C THR A 562 -33.74 -9.45 10.21
N GLY A 563 -34.79 -10.27 10.25
CA GLY A 563 -35.63 -10.60 9.10
C GLY A 563 -36.22 -9.34 8.45
N ARG A 564 -36.83 -8.45 9.24
CA ARG A 564 -37.37 -7.18 8.72
C ARG A 564 -36.29 -6.23 8.20
N LEU A 565 -35.11 -6.21 8.82
CA LEU A 565 -33.99 -5.41 8.32
C LEU A 565 -33.45 -5.94 6.98
N SER A 566 -33.41 -7.27 6.82
CA SER A 566 -32.92 -7.92 5.59
C SER A 566 -33.80 -7.68 4.37
N GLU A 567 -35.06 -7.26 4.58
CA GLU A 567 -35.94 -6.81 3.51
C GLU A 567 -35.43 -5.52 2.84
N ASN A 568 -34.54 -4.75 3.49
CA ASN A 568 -33.96 -3.52 2.95
C ASN A 568 -32.43 -3.63 2.79
N PRO A 569 -31.89 -3.72 1.57
CA PRO A 569 -30.45 -3.84 1.30
C PRO A 569 -29.59 -2.71 1.89
N SER A 570 -30.15 -1.51 2.04
CA SER A 570 -29.42 -0.37 2.63
C SER A 570 -29.10 -0.57 4.11
N LYS A 571 -29.76 -1.53 4.80
CA LYS A 571 -29.60 -1.79 6.23
C LYS A 571 -28.80 -3.06 6.55
N VAL A 572 -28.10 -3.66 5.57
CA VAL A 572 -27.28 -4.86 5.78
C VAL A 572 -26.23 -4.66 6.88
N PHE A 573 -25.57 -3.50 6.94
CA PHE A 573 -24.59 -3.18 7.99
C PHE A 573 -25.19 -3.24 9.41
N LEU A 574 -26.50 -2.98 9.55
CA LEU A 574 -27.21 -3.06 10.82
C LEU A 574 -27.57 -4.50 11.17
N CYS A 575 -27.93 -5.33 10.19
CA CYS A 575 -28.09 -6.78 10.39
C CYS A 575 -26.81 -7.38 10.96
N ASP A 576 -25.67 -7.12 10.31
CA ASP A 576 -24.36 -7.60 10.72
C ASP A 576 -24.01 -7.17 12.16
N ALA A 577 -24.27 -5.91 12.50
CA ALA A 577 -24.01 -5.39 13.83
C ALA A 577 -24.93 -6.00 14.90
N LEU A 578 -26.21 -6.20 14.57
CA LEU A 578 -27.19 -6.78 15.48
C LEU A 578 -26.89 -8.27 15.75
N ASP A 579 -26.48 -9.00 14.71
CA ASP A 579 -26.07 -10.40 14.82
C ASP A 579 -24.82 -10.56 15.70
N ALA A 580 -23.80 -9.71 15.48
CA ALA A 580 -22.60 -9.70 16.31
C ALA A 580 -22.90 -9.35 17.78
N LEU A 581 -23.78 -8.39 18.02
CA LEU A 581 -24.20 -8.00 19.37
C LEU A 581 -25.01 -9.10 20.06
N TRP A 582 -25.88 -9.77 19.34
CA TRP A 582 -26.60 -10.94 19.84
C TRP A 582 -25.65 -12.09 20.18
N ASP A 583 -24.68 -12.36 19.32
CA ASP A 583 -23.67 -13.39 19.54
C ASP A 583 -22.85 -13.13 20.79
N PHE A 584 -22.43 -11.88 20.99
CA PHE A 584 -21.80 -11.45 22.23
C PHE A 584 -22.69 -11.73 23.44
N CYS A 585 -23.95 -11.28 23.42
CA CYS A 585 -24.89 -11.49 24.53
C CYS A 585 -25.13 -12.98 24.84
N ARG A 586 -25.26 -13.80 23.79
CA ARG A 586 -25.40 -15.26 23.88
C ARG A 586 -24.19 -15.89 24.55
N GLN A 587 -22.99 -15.48 24.17
CA GLN A 587 -21.74 -15.97 24.78
C GLN A 587 -21.63 -15.57 26.25
N GLN A 588 -21.93 -14.31 26.60
CA GLN A 588 -21.85 -13.84 28.00
C GLN A 588 -22.92 -14.49 28.90
N ARG A 589 -24.14 -14.71 28.39
CA ARG A 589 -25.20 -15.44 29.10
C ARG A 589 -24.77 -16.85 29.47
N ARG A 590 -24.13 -17.58 28.55
CA ARG A 590 -23.58 -18.92 28.81
C ARG A 590 -22.52 -18.90 29.91
N LYS A 591 -21.71 -17.83 30.00
CA LYS A 591 -20.72 -17.65 31.06
C LYS A 591 -21.38 -17.33 32.41
N PHE A 592 -22.43 -16.51 32.42
CA PHE A 592 -23.18 -16.14 33.63
C PHE A 592 -23.97 -17.32 34.23
N ALA A 593 -24.53 -18.18 33.38
CA ALA A 593 -25.34 -19.32 33.79
C ALA A 593 -24.53 -20.51 34.31
N ARG A 594 -23.20 -20.53 34.15
CA ARG A 594 -22.36 -21.60 34.72
C ARG A 594 -22.28 -21.40 36.24
N PRO A 595 -22.90 -22.28 37.05
CA PRO A 595 -22.85 -22.15 38.51
C PRO A 595 -21.39 -22.24 38.97
N LYS A 596 -20.99 -21.42 39.96
CA LYS A 596 -19.67 -21.45 40.64
C LYS A 596 -19.39 -22.76 41.42
N ASN A 597 -20.05 -23.85 41.06
CA ASN A 597 -19.88 -25.16 41.66
C ASN A 597 -18.59 -25.81 41.14
N LYS A 598 -17.47 -25.54 41.83
CA LYS A 598 -16.30 -26.41 42.10
C LYS A 598 -15.02 -25.59 42.26
N GLN A 599 -14.91 -24.87 43.38
CA GLN A 599 -13.62 -24.73 44.08
C GLN A 599 -13.77 -25.47 45.41
N LYS A 600 -13.74 -26.81 45.35
CA LYS A 600 -13.38 -27.60 46.53
C LYS A 600 -11.85 -27.59 46.60
N PRO A 601 -11.23 -27.25 47.75
CA PRO A 601 -9.79 -27.34 47.90
C PRO A 601 -9.33 -28.78 47.68
N PRO A 602 -8.14 -29.01 47.08
CA PRO A 602 -7.62 -30.35 46.89
C PRO A 602 -7.24 -30.92 48.26
N TYR A 603 -8.07 -31.83 48.77
CA TYR A 603 -7.63 -32.75 49.80
C TYR A 603 -6.75 -33.82 49.16
N ALA A 604 -5.65 -34.12 49.86
CA ALA A 604 -4.52 -34.96 49.47
C ALA A 604 -4.89 -36.44 49.15
N PRO A 605 -3.94 -37.23 48.62
CA PRO A 605 -4.19 -38.33 47.69
C PRO A 605 -4.45 -39.67 48.37
N ASN A 606 -5.16 -40.57 47.68
CA ASN A 606 -4.89 -42.00 47.80
C ASN A 606 -5.36 -42.80 46.57
N THR A 607 -4.36 -43.43 45.96
CA THR A 607 -4.30 -44.82 45.46
C THR A 607 -5.26 -45.31 44.35
N SER A 608 -4.63 -45.51 43.18
CA SER A 608 -4.66 -46.73 42.33
C SER A 608 -5.99 -47.24 41.73
N GLN A 609 -6.17 -47.09 40.42
CA GLN A 609 -5.92 -48.11 39.37
C GLN A 609 -6.59 -47.74 38.03
N PRO A 610 -6.16 -48.34 36.89
CA PRO A 610 -6.36 -47.79 35.55
C PRO A 610 -7.52 -48.44 34.78
N SER A 611 -8.22 -47.65 33.97
CA SER A 611 -8.92 -48.18 32.80
C SER A 611 -9.09 -47.10 31.70
N SER A 612 -8.44 -47.41 30.59
CA SER A 612 -8.72 -47.06 29.19
C SER A 612 -10.13 -46.56 28.85
N GLN A 613 -10.26 -45.46 28.09
CA GLN A 613 -10.79 -45.46 26.71
C GLN A 613 -10.96 -44.06 26.07
N SER A 614 -10.56 -44.01 24.80
CA SER A 614 -11.04 -43.22 23.63
C SER A 614 -11.21 -41.70 23.72
N SER A 615 -10.21 -41.00 23.16
CA SER A 615 -10.28 -39.63 22.65
C SER A 615 -10.82 -39.59 21.21
N ASN A 616 -11.97 -38.95 21.00
CA ASN A 616 -12.36 -38.37 19.71
C ASN A 616 -12.36 -36.85 19.87
N LEU A 617 -11.36 -36.20 19.27
CA LEU A 617 -11.22 -34.75 19.18
C LEU A 617 -11.65 -34.33 17.77
N SER A 618 -12.79 -33.64 17.67
CA SER A 618 -13.15 -32.83 16.51
C SER A 618 -12.85 -31.37 16.84
N SER A 619 -11.72 -30.89 16.36
CA SER A 619 -11.32 -29.49 16.36
C SER A 619 -12.08 -28.73 15.29
N ASN A 620 -12.97 -27.83 15.70
CA ASN A 620 -13.57 -26.82 14.84
C ASN A 620 -12.88 -25.48 15.15
N SER A 621 -11.93 -25.08 14.31
CA SER A 621 -11.18 -23.83 14.41
C SER A 621 -11.43 -23.00 13.15
N GLY A 622 -12.42 -22.10 13.24
CA GLY A 622 -12.54 -20.97 12.32
C GLY A 622 -11.71 -19.82 12.88
N GLY A 623 -10.48 -19.69 12.39
CA GLY A 623 -9.63 -18.54 12.63
C GLY A 623 -10.00 -17.41 11.68
N VAL A 624 -10.32 -16.23 12.25
CA VAL A 624 -10.34 -14.98 11.51
C VAL A 624 -8.88 -14.51 11.45
N THR A 625 -8.33 -14.46 10.23
CA THR A 625 -6.99 -13.98 9.96
C THR A 625 -6.95 -12.47 10.16
N PHE A 626 -6.30 -12.01 11.23
CA PHE A 626 -5.71 -10.67 11.25
C PHE A 626 -4.49 -10.74 10.32
N ILE A 627 -4.45 -9.89 9.29
CA ILE A 627 -3.19 -9.62 8.57
C ILE A 627 -2.34 -8.82 9.56
N ALA A 628 -1.58 -9.55 10.37
CA ALA A 628 -0.38 -9.01 10.97
C ALA A 628 0.60 -8.79 9.81
N ILE A 629 1.09 -7.56 9.68
CA ILE A 629 2.33 -7.31 8.95
C ILE A 629 3.39 -8.07 9.75
N ASN A 630 3.83 -9.21 9.20
CA ASN A 630 4.83 -10.07 9.81
C ASN A 630 6.17 -9.32 9.79
N SER A 631 6.54 -8.75 10.94
CA SER A 631 7.95 -8.53 11.27
C SER A 631 8.60 -9.91 11.45
N SER A 632 9.47 -10.26 10.51
CA SER A 632 10.60 -11.19 10.63
C SER A 632 10.62 -12.08 11.89
N GLN A 633 10.06 -13.28 11.75
CA GLN A 633 10.21 -14.35 12.73
C GLN A 633 11.57 -15.03 12.52
N SER A 634 12.51 -14.79 13.43
CA SER A 634 13.79 -15.51 13.52
C SER A 634 13.57 -17.02 13.65
N CYS A 635 14.18 -17.81 12.77
CA CYS A 635 14.18 -19.27 12.82
C CYS A 635 14.75 -19.83 14.15
N PRO A 636 14.16 -20.89 14.72
CA PRO A 636 14.71 -21.59 15.87
C PRO A 636 15.67 -22.71 15.42
N GLY A 637 16.96 -22.57 15.74
CA GLY A 637 17.92 -23.67 15.67
C GLY A 637 17.89 -24.50 16.95
N GLY A 638 17.27 -25.69 16.92
CA GLY A 638 17.30 -26.66 18.00
C GLY A 638 18.59 -27.50 18.01
N VAL A 639 19.28 -27.55 19.16
CA VAL A 639 19.38 -28.68 20.13
C VAL A 639 20.45 -29.73 19.77
N VAL A 640 21.63 -29.62 20.39
CA VAL A 640 22.24 -30.49 21.45
C VAL A 640 22.86 -31.79 20.92
N ASP A 641 24.17 -31.94 21.17
CA ASP A 641 24.70 -33.14 21.84
C ASP A 641 25.89 -32.77 22.74
N ASP A 642 25.80 -33.27 23.98
CA ASP A 642 26.83 -33.30 25.01
C ASP A 642 28.08 -34.07 24.56
N VAL A 643 29.23 -33.80 25.19
CA VAL A 643 30.07 -34.78 25.93
C VAL A 643 31.33 -34.09 26.49
N ASP A 644 31.56 -34.37 27.78
CA ASP A 644 32.69 -34.14 28.72
C ASP A 644 32.92 -32.76 29.36
#